data_AF-A0A8T1URU8-F1
#
_entry.id   AF-A0A8T1URU8-F1
#
_cell.length_a   1.000
_cell.length_b   1.000
_cell.length_c   1.000
_cell.angle_alpha   90.00
_cell.angle_beta   90.00
_cell.angle_gamma   90.00
#
_symmetry.space_group_name_H-M   'P 1'
#
loop_
_entity.id
_entity.type
_entity.pdbx_description
1 polymer ?
#
loop_
_entity_poly.entity_id
_entity_poly.type
_entity_poly.pdbx_seq_one_letter_code
_entity_poly.pdbx_strand_id
1 'polypeptide(L)'
;MALCQCLHEFWSTYGESEEVALVQSVGTERKEVTYVELHQWQKEMRKALNGGKEWLVVGINLTPFSIEETTTMLLVAQEKEWSYVTIDVELPVTRQLSVLQSVGARRLVTTAESPLAKYLVMTLLRGLFTLCAVATVCVLPIHAESSDERAHNLQRLQDFRGHEYFVQFDVHQSEDDPVEFPIQEDYFTDAILDHFAPVSKRSTWKQRYQVNEEFWGGHGFPVFLYIGGEGPLGPKAITNRTFIYYLAEQHRALLLALEHRFYGKSYPTEDMSLPNLAYLSSEQALADLAHFHSFVTDKYGLTDEKWVAFGGSYPGNLAAWVKLKYPALFAGTVASSAPVHAKTNFYEYMEVVGDGLRYFGGGECYHEVEKAITQLGQLMDGGKQSRSKVDELFKPCYPMTNEFDDSVFESSVMGAFQDIAQYNAIHEGVMTLSQVCKHFTEPGDAVEKLASFINKTRVGDCLDSKFEGAANGTVEVLSRDQFDGKSSARQWVYQTCNEFGYFQTTTSVRSPFHALRAVTEANVGAEICKRVYQMDVAPDVAGANLDYGSLGIAVERVTFPSGTIDPWHALAVQNSTKLHSYSAEAVFIEGTAHCADMYYPSERDTPQLQWAHDKIAARVEWYLQDVDYRNKLLATPLVPEQAQAVE
;
A
#
# COMPACT_ATOMS: atom_id res chain seq x y z
N MET A 1 -30.03 -37.08 -3.60
CA MET A 1 -30.76 -38.34 -3.28
C MET A 1 -29.90 -39.34 -2.50
N ALA A 2 -28.71 -39.74 -2.98
CA ALA A 2 -27.82 -40.67 -2.24
C ALA A 2 -27.44 -40.16 -0.83
N LEU A 3 -27.22 -38.85 -0.67
CA LEU A 3 -26.93 -38.23 0.64
C LEU A 3 -28.15 -38.22 1.58
N CYS A 4 -29.38 -38.02 1.06
CA CYS A 4 -30.61 -38.11 1.87
C CYS A 4 -30.86 -39.53 2.37
N GLN A 5 -30.46 -40.53 1.59
CA GLN A 5 -30.56 -41.94 1.95
C GLN A 5 -29.53 -42.30 3.03
N CYS A 6 -28.30 -41.80 2.90
CA CYS A 6 -27.24 -41.95 3.89
C CYS A 6 -27.58 -41.26 5.23
N LEU A 7 -28.20 -40.07 5.19
CA LEU A 7 -28.71 -39.40 6.39
C LEU A 7 -29.92 -40.13 6.97
N HIS A 8 -30.86 -40.61 6.16
CA HIS A 8 -32.00 -41.37 6.67
C HIS A 8 -31.55 -42.65 7.39
N GLU A 9 -30.56 -43.36 6.84
CA GLU A 9 -29.92 -44.53 7.45
C GLU A 9 -29.17 -44.17 8.75
N PHE A 10 -28.42 -43.07 8.77
CA PHE A 10 -27.77 -42.58 9.99
C PHE A 10 -28.81 -42.31 11.10
N TRP A 11 -29.88 -41.58 10.80
CA TRP A 11 -30.90 -41.23 11.78
C TRP A 11 -31.83 -42.39 12.17
N SER A 12 -32.08 -43.34 11.29
CA SER A 12 -32.81 -44.57 11.66
C SER A 12 -31.99 -45.47 12.59
N THR A 13 -30.67 -45.35 12.55
CA THR A 13 -29.73 -46.16 13.33
C THR A 13 -29.47 -45.56 14.71
N TYR A 14 -29.35 -44.23 14.80
CA TYR A 14 -28.96 -43.53 16.04
C TYR A 14 -30.06 -42.65 16.66
N GLY A 15 -31.20 -42.46 15.98
CA GLY A 15 -32.26 -41.52 16.41
C GLY A 15 -33.04 -41.93 17.66
N GLU A 16 -32.84 -43.15 18.16
CA GLU A 16 -33.36 -43.65 19.45
C GLU A 16 -32.26 -43.80 20.51
N SER A 17 -31.03 -43.37 20.23
CA SER A 17 -29.89 -43.48 21.15
C SER A 17 -29.87 -42.31 22.16
N GLU A 18 -29.80 -42.64 23.45
CA GLU A 18 -29.53 -41.68 24.53
C GLU A 18 -28.03 -41.33 24.65
N GLU A 19 -27.18 -41.86 23.76
CA GLU A 19 -25.78 -41.44 23.71
C GLU A 19 -25.67 -39.95 23.37
N VAL A 20 -24.68 -39.31 23.98
CA VAL A 20 -24.40 -37.89 23.81
C VAL A 20 -23.96 -37.64 22.38
N ALA A 21 -24.81 -36.94 21.64
CA ALA A 21 -24.57 -36.57 20.25
C ALA A 21 -23.72 -35.32 20.13
N LEU A 22 -23.85 -34.39 21.09
CA LEU A 22 -23.10 -33.13 21.18
C LEU A 22 -23.17 -32.50 22.56
N VAL A 23 -22.16 -31.72 22.91
CA VAL A 23 -22.08 -31.02 24.20
C VAL A 23 -22.20 -29.52 23.97
N GLN A 24 -23.24 -28.91 24.52
CA GLN A 24 -23.49 -27.48 24.44
C GLN A 24 -22.94 -26.77 25.68
N SER A 25 -22.17 -25.70 25.51
CA SER A 25 -21.79 -24.80 26.60
C SER A 25 -22.80 -23.67 26.71
N VAL A 26 -23.44 -23.51 27.86
CA VAL A 26 -24.32 -22.37 28.16
C VAL A 26 -23.71 -21.62 29.34
N GLY A 27 -23.00 -20.53 29.05
CA GLY A 27 -22.16 -19.88 30.06
C GLY A 27 -21.02 -20.81 30.51
N THR A 28 -20.87 -21.02 31.82
CA THR A 28 -19.84 -21.92 32.40
C THR A 28 -20.31 -23.37 32.59
N GLU A 29 -21.58 -23.70 32.31
CA GLU A 29 -22.12 -25.05 32.46
C GLU A 29 -22.16 -25.79 31.11
N ARG A 30 -21.74 -27.06 31.14
CA ARG A 30 -21.83 -27.98 30.00
C ARG A 30 -23.11 -28.79 30.09
N LYS A 31 -23.89 -28.80 29.02
CA LYS A 31 -25.08 -29.62 28.87
C LYS A 31 -24.88 -30.61 27.73
N GLU A 32 -24.98 -31.89 28.03
CA GLU A 32 -24.95 -32.97 27.04
C GLU A 32 -26.30 -33.02 26.32
N VAL A 33 -26.26 -33.10 24.98
CA VAL A 33 -27.42 -33.21 24.10
C VAL A 33 -27.33 -34.55 23.40
N THR A 34 -28.38 -35.35 23.53
CA THR A 34 -28.44 -36.72 23.01
C THR A 34 -28.88 -36.78 21.54
N TYR A 35 -28.63 -37.91 20.87
CA TYR A 35 -29.09 -38.12 19.48
C TYR A 35 -30.62 -38.07 19.38
N VAL A 36 -31.32 -38.50 20.43
CA VAL A 36 -32.79 -38.41 20.56
C VAL A 36 -33.27 -36.96 20.56
N GLU A 37 -32.64 -36.09 21.35
CA GLU A 37 -33.02 -34.66 21.42
C GLU A 37 -32.77 -33.94 20.09
N LEU A 38 -31.63 -34.22 19.46
CA LEU A 38 -31.27 -33.67 18.15
C LEU A 38 -32.25 -34.12 17.05
N HIS A 39 -32.69 -35.39 17.09
CA HIS A 39 -33.65 -35.94 16.15
C HIS A 39 -35.06 -35.34 16.33
N GLN A 40 -35.47 -35.06 17.57
CA GLN A 40 -36.75 -34.41 17.87
C GLN A 40 -36.78 -32.96 17.37
N TRP A 41 -35.70 -32.19 17.55
CA TRP A 41 -35.59 -30.81 17.03
C TRP A 41 -35.72 -30.74 15.51
N GLN A 42 -35.15 -31.71 14.80
CA GLN A 42 -35.29 -31.80 13.34
C GLN A 42 -36.73 -32.10 12.89
N LYS A 43 -37.48 -32.94 13.63
CA LYS A 43 -38.90 -33.20 13.33
C LYS A 43 -39.76 -31.95 13.48
N GLU A 44 -39.49 -31.15 14.51
CA GLU A 44 -40.20 -29.88 14.75
C GLU A 44 -39.88 -28.84 13.67
N MET A 45 -38.62 -28.72 13.25
CA MET A 45 -38.22 -27.85 12.13
C MET A 45 -38.85 -28.28 10.79
N ARG A 46 -38.90 -29.59 10.49
CA ARG A 46 -39.58 -30.10 9.29
C ARG A 46 -41.07 -29.77 9.29
N LYS A 47 -41.73 -29.83 10.44
CA LYS A 47 -43.13 -29.44 10.61
C LYS A 47 -43.33 -27.94 10.37
N ALA A 48 -42.38 -27.10 10.80
CA ALA A 48 -42.38 -25.67 10.53
C ALA A 48 -42.16 -25.33 9.03
N LEU A 49 -41.28 -26.07 8.35
CA LEU A 49 -40.99 -25.89 6.91
C LEU A 49 -42.14 -26.36 6.00
N ASN A 50 -42.89 -27.40 6.40
CA ASN A 50 -44.05 -27.89 5.65
C ASN A 50 -45.32 -27.02 5.81
N GLY A 51 -45.28 -25.95 6.60
CA GLY A 51 -46.40 -25.03 6.85
C GLY A 51 -46.74 -24.04 5.72
N GLY A 52 -46.08 -24.12 4.57
CA GLY A 52 -46.56 -23.49 3.32
C GLY A 52 -46.36 -21.98 3.16
N LYS A 53 -45.25 -21.39 3.62
CA LYS A 53 -44.83 -20.04 3.20
C LYS A 53 -43.41 -20.05 2.63
N GLU A 54 -43.22 -19.27 1.56
CA GLU A 54 -42.04 -19.19 0.68
C GLU A 54 -40.67 -19.14 1.39
N TRP A 55 -39.71 -19.84 0.77
CA TRP A 55 -38.25 -19.75 0.93
C TRP A 55 -37.73 -19.40 2.34
N LEU A 56 -37.80 -20.36 3.26
CA LEU A 56 -37.11 -20.26 4.55
C LEU A 56 -35.74 -20.96 4.48
N VAL A 57 -34.67 -20.16 4.46
CA VAL A 57 -33.35 -20.61 4.89
C VAL A 57 -33.30 -20.53 6.42
N VAL A 58 -33.19 -21.68 7.08
CA VAL A 58 -33.12 -21.78 8.55
C VAL A 58 -31.74 -22.32 8.93
N GLY A 59 -30.95 -21.50 9.64
CA GLY A 59 -29.67 -21.90 10.20
C GLY A 59 -29.81 -22.47 11.62
N ILE A 60 -29.19 -23.62 11.88
CA ILE A 60 -28.97 -24.15 13.23
C ILE A 60 -27.51 -23.86 13.59
N ASN A 61 -27.29 -23.17 14.72
CA ASN A 61 -25.96 -22.93 15.26
C ASN A 61 -25.54 -24.15 16.09
N LEU A 62 -24.51 -24.88 15.66
CA LEU A 62 -23.89 -25.99 16.39
C LEU A 62 -22.42 -25.67 16.67
N THR A 63 -22.05 -25.62 17.95
CA THR A 63 -20.66 -25.41 18.39
C THR A 63 -19.87 -26.72 18.35
N PRO A 64 -18.57 -26.71 17.98
CA PRO A 64 -17.79 -27.92 17.74
C PRO A 64 -17.37 -28.66 19.02
N PHE A 65 -17.02 -29.94 18.84
CA PHE A 65 -16.79 -30.96 19.87
C PHE A 65 -15.46 -30.91 20.62
N SER A 66 -14.63 -29.89 20.37
CA SER A 66 -13.25 -29.86 20.84
C SER A 66 -12.81 -28.41 21.04
N ILE A 67 -12.09 -28.17 22.13
CA ILE A 67 -11.58 -26.84 22.56
C ILE A 67 -10.50 -26.30 21.61
N GLU A 68 -10.09 -27.05 20.59
CA GLU A 68 -9.02 -26.68 19.67
C GLU A 68 -9.48 -26.29 18.25
N GLU A 69 -10.79 -26.20 17.97
CA GLU A 69 -11.28 -25.73 16.66
C GLU A 69 -12.21 -24.51 16.81
N THR A 70 -11.78 -23.36 16.29
CA THR A 70 -12.44 -22.04 16.36
C THR A 70 -13.68 -21.89 15.46
N THR A 71 -14.27 -23.01 14.99
CA THR A 71 -15.26 -22.98 13.89
C THR A 71 -16.62 -23.53 14.30
N THR A 72 -17.68 -22.72 14.24
CA THR A 72 -19.08 -23.15 14.37
C THR A 72 -19.61 -23.65 13.03
N MET A 73 -20.39 -24.75 13.05
CA MET A 73 -21.03 -25.31 11.86
C MET A 73 -22.48 -24.80 11.75
N LEU A 74 -22.81 -24.23 10.60
CA LEU A 74 -24.18 -23.84 10.27
C LEU A 74 -24.74 -24.76 9.19
N LEU A 75 -25.85 -25.41 9.52
CA LEU A 75 -26.64 -26.22 8.60
C LEU A 75 -27.70 -25.32 7.93
N VAL A 76 -27.62 -25.16 6.62
CA VAL A 76 -28.44 -24.23 5.83
C VAL A 76 -29.36 -25.06 4.91
N ALA A 77 -30.68 -24.86 4.99
CA ALA A 77 -31.64 -25.48 4.07
C ALA A 77 -32.09 -24.49 2.99
N GLN A 78 -31.87 -24.80 1.72
CA GLN A 78 -32.39 -24.03 0.58
C GLN A 78 -33.05 -25.00 -0.42
N GLU A 79 -34.30 -24.73 -0.82
CA GLU A 79 -35.04 -25.56 -1.80
C GLU A 79 -35.14 -27.08 -1.48
N LYS A 80 -35.03 -27.48 -0.20
CA LYS A 80 -34.92 -28.87 0.29
C LYS A 80 -33.54 -29.53 0.12
N GLU A 81 -32.52 -28.77 -0.27
CA GLU A 81 -31.11 -29.15 -0.23
C GLU A 81 -30.42 -28.56 1.00
N TRP A 82 -29.45 -29.31 1.55
CA TRP A 82 -28.71 -28.92 2.74
C TRP A 82 -27.27 -28.57 2.37
N SER A 83 -26.81 -27.42 2.84
CA SER A 83 -25.43 -26.93 2.64
C SER A 83 -24.79 -26.62 3.99
N TYR A 84 -23.47 -26.80 4.08
CA TYR A 84 -22.68 -26.52 5.27
C TYR A 84 -21.92 -25.21 5.11
N VAL A 85 -21.94 -24.37 6.14
CA VAL A 85 -21.17 -23.13 6.20
C VAL A 85 -20.40 -23.11 7.52
N THR A 86 -19.08 -22.98 7.43
CA THR A 86 -18.18 -22.79 8.57
C THR A 86 -18.11 -21.31 8.92
N ILE A 87 -18.40 -20.96 10.18
CA ILE A 87 -18.29 -19.58 10.69
C ILE A 87 -17.33 -19.56 11.87
N ASP A 88 -16.31 -18.71 11.78
CA ASP A 88 -15.40 -18.44 12.89
C ASP A 88 -16.13 -17.60 13.96
N VAL A 89 -16.14 -18.11 15.18
CA VAL A 89 -16.83 -17.46 16.31
C VAL A 89 -16.04 -16.32 16.95
N GLU A 90 -14.75 -16.20 16.65
CA GLU A 90 -13.91 -15.07 17.09
C GLU A 90 -14.17 -13.81 16.26
N LEU A 91 -14.83 -13.94 15.11
CA LEU A 91 -15.22 -12.78 14.31
C LEU A 91 -16.25 -11.91 15.05
N PRO A 92 -16.18 -10.57 14.91
CA PRO A 92 -17.23 -9.69 15.42
C PRO A 92 -18.62 -10.10 14.90
N VAL A 93 -19.66 -9.97 15.73
CA VAL A 93 -21.06 -10.34 15.42
C VAL A 93 -21.55 -9.77 14.08
N THR A 94 -21.07 -8.58 13.69
CA THR A 94 -21.35 -7.93 12.41
C THR A 94 -20.75 -8.67 11.21
N ARG A 95 -19.54 -9.21 11.31
CA ARG A 95 -18.90 -10.06 10.28
C ARG A 95 -19.60 -11.42 10.19
N GLN A 96 -19.96 -12.03 11.32
CA GLN A 96 -20.76 -13.27 11.34
C GLN A 96 -22.13 -13.08 10.64
N LEU A 97 -22.78 -11.92 10.86
CA LEU A 97 -24.03 -11.55 10.19
C LEU A 97 -23.87 -11.33 8.68
N SER A 98 -22.76 -10.71 8.26
CA SER A 98 -22.48 -10.49 6.83
C SER A 98 -22.30 -11.82 6.09
N VAL A 99 -21.61 -12.80 6.69
CA VAL A 99 -21.48 -14.16 6.13
C VAL A 99 -22.85 -14.83 6.01
N LEU A 100 -23.70 -14.74 7.04
CA LEU A 100 -25.07 -15.28 7.02
C LEU A 100 -25.95 -14.61 5.94
N GLN A 101 -25.80 -13.31 5.75
CA GLN A 101 -26.52 -12.57 4.71
C GLN A 101 -26.03 -12.93 3.31
N SER A 102 -24.72 -13.16 3.14
CA SER A 102 -24.12 -13.55 1.85
C SER A 102 -24.64 -14.90 1.35
N VAL A 103 -24.98 -15.82 2.25
CA VAL A 103 -25.60 -17.12 1.92
C VAL A 103 -27.13 -17.09 1.93
N GLY A 104 -27.73 -15.89 2.00
CA GLY A 104 -29.17 -15.69 1.91
C GLY A 104 -29.97 -16.15 3.13
N ALA A 105 -29.35 -16.31 4.31
CA ALA A 105 -30.04 -16.74 5.52
C ALA A 105 -31.01 -15.67 6.03
N ARG A 106 -32.31 -15.99 6.07
CA ARG A 106 -33.38 -15.02 6.45
C ARG A 106 -33.94 -15.24 7.85
N ARG A 107 -33.70 -16.41 8.48
CA ARG A 107 -34.07 -16.70 9.87
C ARG A 107 -33.02 -17.59 10.53
N LEU A 108 -32.69 -17.31 11.78
CA LEU A 108 -31.79 -18.10 12.62
C LEU A 108 -32.60 -18.77 13.74
N VAL A 109 -32.43 -20.08 13.95
CA VAL A 109 -33.03 -20.80 15.08
C VAL A 109 -31.89 -21.19 16.03
N THR A 110 -31.90 -20.63 17.24
CA THR A 110 -30.93 -20.93 18.29
C THR A 110 -31.67 -21.53 19.49
N THR A 111 -31.05 -22.49 20.18
CA THR A 111 -31.63 -23.14 21.38
C THR A 111 -31.25 -22.44 22.69
N ALA A 112 -30.44 -21.37 22.64
CA ALA A 112 -30.08 -20.52 23.77
C ALA A 112 -30.06 -19.03 23.38
N GLU A 113 -30.12 -18.13 24.37
CA GLU A 113 -29.97 -16.68 24.13
C GLU A 113 -28.61 -16.37 23.49
N SER A 114 -28.65 -15.98 22.22
CA SER A 114 -27.48 -15.55 21.46
C SER A 114 -27.58 -14.05 21.15
N PRO A 115 -26.51 -13.25 21.33
CA PRO A 115 -26.47 -11.86 20.86
C PRO A 115 -26.83 -11.72 19.37
N LEU A 116 -26.50 -12.73 18.56
CA LEU A 116 -26.84 -12.81 17.14
C LEU A 116 -28.36 -12.80 16.90
N ALA A 117 -29.12 -13.52 17.73
CA ALA A 117 -30.58 -13.63 17.61
C ALA A 117 -31.28 -12.31 18.00
N LYS A 118 -30.73 -11.56 18.99
CA LYS A 118 -31.27 -10.26 19.41
C LYS A 118 -31.10 -9.18 18.32
N TYR A 119 -29.99 -9.20 17.58
CA TYR A 119 -29.73 -8.22 16.52
C TYR A 119 -30.53 -8.45 15.22
N LEU A 120 -30.76 -9.71 14.82
CA LEU A 120 -31.51 -10.03 13.60
C LEU A 120 -32.97 -9.54 13.65
N VAL A 121 -33.59 -9.57 14.84
CA VAL A 121 -34.97 -9.08 15.06
C VAL A 121 -35.05 -7.55 14.95
N MET A 122 -34.01 -6.82 15.35
CA MET A 122 -33.98 -5.35 15.26
C MET A 122 -33.79 -4.83 13.83
N THR A 123 -33.06 -5.55 12.98
CA THR A 123 -32.80 -5.12 11.59
C THR A 123 -34.04 -5.25 10.69
N LEU A 124 -34.93 -6.21 10.97
CA LEU A 124 -36.18 -6.39 10.20
C LEU A 124 -37.25 -5.32 10.49
N LEU A 125 -37.18 -4.63 11.63
CA LEU A 125 -38.12 -3.56 12.00
C LEU A 125 -37.75 -2.19 11.42
N ARG A 126 -36.52 -1.98 10.93
CA ARG A 126 -36.06 -0.70 10.37
C ARG A 126 -36.37 -0.51 8.87
N GLY A 127 -36.95 -1.51 8.20
CA GLY A 127 -37.29 -1.47 6.77
C GLY A 127 -38.57 -0.72 6.39
N LEU A 128 -39.21 0.00 7.31
CA LEU A 128 -40.46 0.71 7.09
C LEU A 128 -40.36 2.12 7.67
N PHE A 129 -39.74 3.07 6.96
CA PHE A 129 -40.11 4.49 6.93
C PHE A 129 -39.25 5.22 5.89
N THR A 130 -39.83 5.49 4.73
CA THR A 130 -39.33 6.43 3.72
C THR A 130 -40.18 7.70 3.74
N LEU A 131 -39.54 8.82 3.37
CA LEU A 131 -40.03 10.01 2.63
C LEU A 131 -40.02 11.40 3.31
N CYS A 132 -39.46 12.32 2.51
CA CYS A 132 -39.64 13.78 2.40
C CYS A 132 -38.74 14.72 3.24
N ALA A 133 -37.84 15.44 2.55
CA ALA A 133 -37.92 16.91 2.46
C ALA A 133 -36.98 17.47 1.35
N VAL A 134 -37.41 18.62 0.82
CA VAL A 134 -37.04 19.28 -0.43
C VAL A 134 -35.82 20.18 -0.30
N ALA A 135 -35.12 20.36 -1.41
CA ALA A 135 -33.95 21.20 -1.63
C ALA A 135 -34.19 22.72 -1.42
N THR A 136 -33.14 23.45 -1.07
CA THR A 136 -33.05 24.90 -1.31
C THR A 136 -31.63 25.25 -1.76
N VAL A 137 -31.53 25.81 -2.96
CA VAL A 137 -30.30 26.31 -3.59
C VAL A 137 -30.01 27.71 -3.07
N CYS A 138 -28.80 27.96 -2.58
CA CYS A 138 -28.27 29.29 -2.34
C CYS A 138 -27.04 29.52 -3.21
N VAL A 139 -27.16 30.50 -4.11
CA VAL A 139 -26.06 31.05 -4.94
C VAL A 139 -25.30 32.07 -4.09
N LEU A 140 -23.96 31.97 -4.05
CA LEU A 140 -23.08 33.02 -3.54
C LEU A 140 -22.07 33.45 -4.62
N PRO A 141 -21.67 34.73 -4.64
CA PRO A 141 -20.95 35.33 -5.76
C PRO A 141 -19.45 35.03 -5.71
N ILE A 142 -18.92 34.66 -6.88
CA ILE A 142 -17.50 34.49 -7.18
C ILE A 142 -16.81 35.86 -7.03
N HIS A 143 -15.91 35.99 -6.05
CA HIS A 143 -14.89 37.03 -6.07
C HIS A 143 -13.67 36.48 -6.79
N ALA A 144 -13.22 37.20 -7.82
CA ALA A 144 -12.03 36.85 -8.58
C ALA A 144 -10.78 37.12 -7.72
N GLU A 145 -10.08 36.06 -7.32
CA GLU A 145 -8.73 36.14 -6.77
C GLU A 145 -7.73 36.51 -7.87
N SER A 146 -6.76 37.35 -7.52
CA SER A 146 -5.79 37.90 -8.46
C SER A 146 -4.72 36.88 -8.85
N SER A 147 -4.13 37.05 -10.04
CA SER A 147 -3.24 36.10 -10.69
C SER A 147 -1.93 35.79 -9.94
N ASP A 148 -1.49 36.65 -9.03
CA ASP A 148 -0.23 36.46 -8.28
C ASP A 148 -0.38 35.52 -7.07
N GLU A 149 -1.56 35.43 -6.45
CA GLU A 149 -1.82 34.45 -5.37
C GLU A 149 -1.96 33.01 -5.89
N ARG A 150 -2.37 32.84 -7.15
CA ARG A 150 -2.42 31.53 -7.81
C ARG A 150 -1.04 30.96 -8.09
N ALA A 151 -0.09 31.80 -8.52
CA ALA A 151 1.26 31.36 -8.85
C ALA A 151 2.06 30.93 -7.60
N HIS A 152 1.81 31.54 -6.44
CA HIS A 152 2.47 31.18 -5.18
C HIS A 152 1.85 30.00 -4.43
N ASN A 153 0.57 29.70 -4.65
CA ASN A 153 -0.09 28.54 -4.05
C ASN A 153 0.06 27.24 -4.86
N LEU A 154 0.34 27.32 -6.17
CA LEU A 154 0.44 26.11 -7.02
C LEU A 154 1.74 25.31 -6.80
N GLN A 155 2.85 25.96 -6.46
CA GLN A 155 4.12 25.25 -6.20
C GLN A 155 4.14 24.52 -4.84
N ARG A 156 3.22 24.85 -3.90
CA ARG A 156 3.14 24.25 -2.55
C ARG A 156 2.24 23.01 -2.47
N LEU A 157 1.64 22.58 -3.57
CA LEU A 157 0.74 21.43 -3.63
C LEU A 157 1.43 20.12 -4.04
N GLN A 158 2.62 20.21 -4.64
CA GLN A 158 3.29 19.06 -5.23
C GLN A 158 3.97 18.16 -4.19
N ASP A 159 4.27 18.68 -2.98
CA ASP A 159 5.18 18.03 -2.04
C ASP A 159 4.52 17.51 -0.76
N PHE A 160 3.17 17.37 -0.71
CA PHE A 160 2.37 17.29 0.52
C PHE A 160 3.16 16.85 1.78
N ARG A 161 3.69 17.88 2.45
CA ARG A 161 4.40 17.90 3.75
C ARG A 161 5.80 17.29 3.83
N GLY A 162 6.64 17.41 2.80
CA GLY A 162 7.98 16.81 2.81
C GLY A 162 7.89 15.30 2.74
N HIS A 163 6.88 14.84 1.99
CA HIS A 163 6.72 13.47 1.61
C HIS A 163 6.56 13.47 0.09
N GLU A 164 7.68 13.47 -0.62
CA GLU A 164 7.70 12.80 -1.90
C GLU A 164 7.47 11.30 -1.62
N TYR A 165 6.20 10.92 -1.48
CA TYR A 165 5.81 9.52 -1.41
C TYR A 165 6.08 8.80 -2.72
N PHE A 166 6.34 9.54 -3.81
CA PHE A 166 6.72 9.02 -5.10
C PHE A 166 8.21 9.22 -5.32
N VAL A 167 8.85 8.22 -5.96
CA VAL A 167 10.17 8.40 -6.56
C VAL A 167 10.05 9.47 -7.66
N GLN A 168 10.39 10.71 -7.32
CA GLN A 168 10.73 11.68 -8.35
C GLN A 168 12.14 11.35 -8.84
N PHE A 169 12.25 10.84 -10.06
CA PHE A 169 13.55 10.76 -10.73
C PHE A 169 14.13 12.16 -11.09
N ASP A 170 13.50 13.25 -10.62
CA ASP A 170 13.96 14.62 -10.87
C ASP A 170 13.29 15.67 -9.95
N VAL A 171 13.83 15.91 -8.76
CA VAL A 171 13.33 16.96 -7.84
C VAL A 171 13.73 18.39 -8.28
N HIS A 172 14.69 18.52 -9.22
CA HIS A 172 15.38 19.81 -9.45
C HIS A 172 15.63 20.23 -10.91
N GLN A 173 15.05 19.57 -11.92
CA GLN A 173 15.06 20.14 -13.27
C GLN A 173 13.65 20.35 -13.79
N SER A 174 13.37 21.60 -14.18
CA SER A 174 12.09 22.01 -14.75
C SER A 174 11.72 21.12 -15.94
N GLU A 175 10.41 21.01 -16.20
CA GLU A 175 9.86 20.51 -17.47
C GLU A 175 10.47 21.20 -18.72
N ASP A 176 11.23 22.29 -18.53
CA ASP A 176 11.87 23.11 -19.56
C ASP A 176 13.30 22.68 -19.95
N ASP A 177 13.92 21.71 -19.26
CA ASP A 177 15.18 21.14 -19.77
C ASP A 177 14.86 20.29 -21.02
N PRO A 178 15.40 20.63 -22.21
CA PRO A 178 15.05 19.95 -23.44
C PRO A 178 15.45 18.48 -23.34
N VAL A 179 14.45 17.60 -23.32
CA VAL A 179 14.64 16.16 -23.54
C VAL A 179 15.01 15.99 -25.00
N GLU A 180 16.30 16.06 -25.30
CA GLU A 180 16.84 15.49 -26.53
C GLU A 180 16.66 13.96 -26.44
N PHE A 181 16.44 13.29 -27.58
CA PHE A 181 16.23 11.82 -27.78
C PHE A 181 14.76 11.34 -27.94
N PRO A 182 14.52 10.29 -28.77
CA PRO A 182 13.24 10.06 -29.44
C PRO A 182 12.23 9.33 -28.54
N ILE A 183 11.79 9.99 -27.48
CA ILE A 183 10.66 9.50 -26.68
C ILE A 183 9.36 9.92 -27.34
N GLN A 184 8.54 8.94 -27.70
CA GLN A 184 7.18 9.17 -28.18
C GLN A 184 6.18 8.97 -27.05
N GLU A 185 5.38 9.99 -26.77
CA GLU A 185 4.18 9.89 -25.92
C GLU A 185 2.99 9.42 -26.77
N ASP A 186 2.24 8.45 -26.26
CA ASP A 186 1.02 7.92 -26.89
C ASP A 186 0.00 7.47 -25.82
N TYR A 187 -1.21 7.13 -26.25
CA TYR A 187 -2.31 6.70 -25.38
C TYR A 187 -2.85 5.34 -25.78
N PHE A 188 -2.86 4.42 -24.82
CA PHE A 188 -3.55 3.14 -24.92
C PHE A 188 -5.06 3.39 -24.75
N THR A 189 -5.81 3.43 -25.87
CA THR A 189 -7.22 3.85 -25.88
C THR A 189 -8.22 2.77 -25.46
N ASP A 190 -7.76 1.54 -25.33
CA ASP A 190 -8.59 0.39 -24.94
C ASP A 190 -8.36 -0.02 -23.48
N ALA A 191 -7.72 0.83 -22.67
CA ALA A 191 -7.58 0.59 -21.24
C ALA A 191 -8.95 0.41 -20.58
N ILE A 192 -9.10 -0.57 -19.69
CA ILE A 192 -10.38 -0.89 -19.06
C ILE A 192 -10.52 -0.11 -17.75
N LEU A 193 -11.68 0.52 -17.53
CA LEU A 193 -11.91 1.29 -16.31
C LEU A 193 -12.01 0.38 -15.08
N ASP A 194 -12.79 -0.69 -15.21
CA ASP A 194 -12.98 -1.69 -14.17
C ASP A 194 -12.76 -3.10 -14.74
N HIS A 195 -11.58 -3.67 -14.46
CA HIS A 195 -11.23 -5.03 -14.92
C HIS A 195 -12.07 -6.11 -14.25
N PHE A 196 -12.65 -5.83 -13.09
CA PHE A 196 -13.43 -6.78 -12.29
C PHE A 196 -14.94 -6.68 -12.55
N ALA A 197 -15.37 -5.68 -13.33
CA ALA A 197 -16.74 -5.61 -13.84
C ALA A 197 -17.04 -6.75 -14.83
N PRO A 198 -18.31 -7.22 -14.89
CA PRO A 198 -18.76 -8.09 -15.97
C PRO A 198 -18.44 -7.49 -17.34
N VAL A 199 -17.99 -8.32 -18.30
CA VAL A 199 -17.54 -7.87 -19.63
C VAL A 199 -18.56 -6.94 -20.31
N SER A 200 -19.86 -7.22 -20.18
CA SER A 200 -20.93 -6.41 -20.77
C SER A 200 -21.10 -5.01 -20.17
N LYS A 201 -20.45 -4.73 -19.03
CA LYS A 201 -20.47 -3.44 -18.32
C LYS A 201 -19.12 -2.73 -18.34
N ARG A 202 -18.08 -3.33 -18.94
CA ARG A 202 -16.77 -2.70 -19.03
C ARG A 202 -16.83 -1.51 -19.98
N SER A 203 -16.23 -0.41 -19.54
CA SER A 203 -15.97 0.78 -20.35
C SER A 203 -14.47 0.96 -20.52
N THR A 204 -14.08 1.64 -21.60
CA THR A 204 -12.68 1.96 -21.88
C THR A 204 -12.34 3.41 -21.53
N TRP A 205 -11.06 3.67 -21.32
CA TRP A 205 -10.46 4.98 -21.12
C TRP A 205 -9.07 5.03 -21.77
N LYS A 206 -8.41 6.18 -21.71
CA LYS A 206 -7.09 6.39 -22.33
C LYS A 206 -6.00 6.42 -21.27
N GLN A 207 -5.12 5.43 -21.28
CA GLN A 207 -3.96 5.39 -20.40
C GLN A 207 -2.70 5.87 -21.13
N ARG A 208 -1.97 6.80 -20.53
CA ARG A 208 -0.75 7.37 -21.14
C ARG A 208 0.41 6.37 -21.01
N TYR A 209 1.23 6.29 -22.06
CA TYR A 209 2.50 5.58 -22.01
C TYR A 209 3.54 6.30 -22.88
N GLN A 210 4.80 5.97 -22.66
CA GLN A 210 5.93 6.45 -23.44
C GLN A 210 6.64 5.27 -24.10
N VAL A 211 7.21 5.53 -25.27
CA VAL A 211 7.98 4.57 -26.06
C VAL A 211 9.34 5.17 -26.37
N ASN A 212 10.39 4.36 -26.21
CA ASN A 212 11.72 4.65 -26.73
C ASN A 212 12.21 3.45 -27.56
N GLU A 213 12.34 3.67 -28.88
CA GLU A 213 12.76 2.64 -29.84
C GLU A 213 14.24 2.78 -30.26
N GLU A 214 14.99 3.69 -29.63
CA GLU A 214 16.36 4.06 -30.01
C GLU A 214 17.29 2.84 -30.21
N PHE A 215 17.19 1.86 -29.31
CA PHE A 215 18.04 0.66 -29.33
C PHE A 215 17.34 -0.58 -29.87
N TRP A 216 16.02 -0.51 -30.15
CA TRP A 216 15.22 -1.70 -30.36
C TRP A 216 15.68 -2.46 -31.61
N GLY A 217 16.05 -3.73 -31.42
CA GLY A 217 16.56 -4.58 -32.49
C GLY A 217 15.49 -5.16 -33.42
N GLY A 218 14.20 -4.92 -33.14
CA GLY A 218 13.06 -5.53 -33.82
C GLY A 218 12.63 -6.85 -33.17
N HIS A 219 11.93 -7.70 -33.94
CA HIS A 219 11.48 -9.01 -33.47
C HIS A 219 12.62 -9.89 -32.94
N GLY A 220 12.33 -10.65 -31.88
CA GLY A 220 13.29 -11.51 -31.19
C GLY A 220 14.17 -10.80 -30.15
N PHE A 221 14.07 -9.47 -30.02
CA PHE A 221 14.70 -8.70 -28.95
C PHE A 221 13.71 -8.42 -27.81
N PRO A 222 14.18 -8.30 -26.55
CA PRO A 222 13.30 -8.19 -25.39
C PRO A 222 12.56 -6.85 -25.31
N VAL A 223 11.54 -6.82 -24.46
CA VAL A 223 10.81 -5.61 -24.09
C VAL A 223 11.08 -5.29 -22.63
N PHE A 224 11.51 -4.06 -22.35
CA PHE A 224 11.71 -3.54 -21.01
C PHE A 224 10.61 -2.54 -20.66
N LEU A 225 9.86 -2.83 -19.61
CA LEU A 225 8.75 -2.02 -19.14
C LEU A 225 9.11 -1.32 -17.83
N TYR A 226 9.18 0.01 -17.88
CA TYR A 226 9.17 0.85 -16.69
C TYR A 226 7.73 1.02 -16.19
N ILE A 227 7.47 0.65 -14.94
CA ILE A 227 6.15 0.81 -14.30
C ILE A 227 6.08 2.20 -13.66
N GLY A 228 5.14 3.03 -14.13
CA GLY A 228 4.81 4.30 -13.48
C GLY A 228 4.06 4.09 -12.17
N GLY A 229 4.17 5.07 -11.27
CA GLY A 229 3.67 4.97 -9.90
C GLY A 229 2.82 6.14 -9.46
N GLU A 230 3.04 6.49 -8.21
CA GLU A 230 2.35 7.45 -7.38
C GLU A 230 2.70 8.91 -7.71
N GLY A 231 2.97 9.19 -8.99
CA GLY A 231 3.37 10.47 -9.54
C GLY A 231 3.19 10.55 -11.06
N PRO A 232 3.21 11.76 -11.66
CA PRO A 232 3.21 11.91 -13.12
C PRO A 232 4.38 11.18 -13.76
N LEU A 233 4.14 10.47 -14.86
CA LEU A 233 5.22 9.82 -15.60
C LEU A 233 6.04 10.90 -16.33
N GLY A 234 7.20 11.23 -15.77
CA GLY A 234 8.12 12.21 -16.32
C GLY A 234 8.70 11.78 -17.67
N PRO A 235 9.11 12.72 -18.54
CA PRO A 235 9.68 12.41 -19.85
C PRO A 235 11.09 11.77 -19.75
N LYS A 236 11.72 11.77 -18.57
CA LYS A 236 13.07 11.22 -18.35
C LYS A 236 13.06 9.74 -17.92
N ALA A 237 11.90 9.13 -17.68
CA ALA A 237 11.77 7.78 -17.12
C ALA A 237 12.51 6.69 -17.94
N ILE A 238 12.56 6.84 -19.27
CA ILE A 238 13.21 5.91 -20.21
C ILE A 238 14.30 6.60 -21.05
N THR A 239 15.12 7.44 -20.39
CA THR A 239 16.27 8.15 -20.98
C THR A 239 17.59 7.70 -20.37
N ASN A 240 18.72 8.24 -20.85
CA ASN A 240 20.07 8.07 -20.31
C ASN A 240 20.28 8.49 -18.85
N ARG A 241 19.21 8.77 -18.10
CA ARG A 241 19.24 8.99 -16.65
C ARG A 241 18.86 7.77 -15.84
N THR A 242 18.30 6.74 -16.46
CA THR A 242 17.83 5.55 -15.76
C THR A 242 18.61 4.30 -16.17
N PHE A 243 18.78 3.39 -15.22
CA PHE A 243 19.50 2.14 -15.44
C PHE A 243 18.81 1.23 -16.46
N ILE A 244 17.47 1.29 -16.53
CA ILE A 244 16.70 0.57 -17.56
C ILE A 244 17.12 0.97 -18.98
N TYR A 245 17.46 2.24 -19.21
CA TYR A 245 17.97 2.71 -20.50
C TYR A 245 19.35 2.14 -20.82
N TYR A 246 20.26 2.13 -19.84
CA TYR A 246 21.56 1.46 -19.96
C TYR A 246 21.39 -0.01 -20.34
N LEU A 247 20.52 -0.75 -19.63
CA LEU A 247 20.24 -2.15 -19.93
C LEU A 247 19.63 -2.33 -21.32
N ALA A 248 18.72 -1.44 -21.73
CA ALA A 248 18.10 -1.51 -23.06
C ALA A 248 19.11 -1.37 -24.19
N GLU A 249 20.11 -0.51 -24.04
CA GLU A 249 21.22 -0.39 -24.98
C GLU A 249 21.98 -1.73 -25.10
N GLN A 250 22.30 -2.36 -23.97
CA GLN A 250 23.04 -3.63 -23.95
C GLN A 250 22.26 -4.80 -24.58
N HIS A 251 20.93 -4.82 -24.39
CA HIS A 251 20.08 -5.91 -24.85
C HIS A 251 19.31 -5.59 -26.14
N ARG A 252 19.49 -4.39 -26.72
CA ARG A 252 18.74 -3.88 -27.86
C ARG A 252 17.21 -3.97 -27.67
N ALA A 253 16.77 -3.66 -26.45
CA ALA A 253 15.39 -3.85 -26.00
C ALA A 253 14.47 -2.73 -26.51
N LEU A 254 13.19 -3.05 -26.70
CA LEU A 254 12.14 -2.04 -26.80
C LEU A 254 11.87 -1.46 -25.41
N LEU A 255 11.97 -0.15 -25.24
CA LEU A 255 11.68 0.52 -23.97
C LEU A 255 10.28 1.12 -23.95
N LEU A 256 9.55 0.80 -22.90
CA LEU A 256 8.20 1.30 -22.66
C LEU A 256 8.10 1.81 -21.23
N ALA A 257 7.28 2.84 -21.02
CA ALA A 257 6.89 3.27 -19.68
C ALA A 257 5.38 3.48 -19.63
N LEU A 258 4.67 2.79 -18.73
CA LEU A 258 3.23 2.92 -18.56
C LEU A 258 2.92 3.83 -17.38
N GLU A 259 2.13 4.87 -17.57
CA GLU A 259 1.69 5.74 -16.47
C GLU A 259 0.57 5.09 -15.67
N HIS A 260 0.64 5.21 -14.35
CA HIS A 260 -0.34 4.61 -13.45
C HIS A 260 -1.71 5.29 -13.60
N ARG A 261 -2.82 4.53 -13.51
CA ARG A 261 -4.18 5.08 -13.46
C ARG A 261 -4.31 6.14 -12.36
N PHE A 262 -5.04 7.22 -12.62
CA PHE A 262 -5.23 8.38 -11.74
C PHE A 262 -4.02 9.30 -11.54
N TYR A 263 -2.83 8.98 -12.07
CA TYR A 263 -1.65 9.82 -11.92
C TYR A 263 -1.26 10.48 -13.25
N GLY A 264 -0.55 11.61 -13.17
CA GLY A 264 -0.08 12.35 -14.33
C GLY A 264 -1.21 12.72 -15.26
N LYS A 265 -1.17 12.27 -16.52
CA LYS A 265 -2.22 12.55 -17.52
C LYS A 265 -3.15 11.35 -17.78
N SER A 266 -3.08 10.31 -16.94
CA SER A 266 -3.87 9.09 -17.06
C SER A 266 -5.14 9.19 -16.22
N TYR A 267 -6.20 9.74 -16.82
CA TYR A 267 -7.49 10.01 -16.16
C TYR A 267 -8.55 8.97 -16.56
N PRO A 268 -8.87 7.98 -15.70
CA PRO A 268 -9.89 6.98 -16.01
C PRO A 268 -11.31 7.55 -15.91
N THR A 269 -11.47 8.62 -15.14
CA THR A 269 -12.75 9.28 -14.80
C THR A 269 -12.66 10.78 -15.06
N GLU A 270 -13.79 11.49 -14.87
CA GLU A 270 -13.86 12.95 -15.02
C GLU A 270 -13.18 13.72 -13.87
N ASP A 271 -13.16 13.13 -12.67
CA ASP A 271 -12.52 13.66 -11.47
C ASP A 271 -12.11 12.51 -10.53
N MET A 272 -11.51 12.89 -9.39
CA MET A 272 -11.12 12.03 -8.27
C MET A 272 -12.11 12.12 -7.11
N SER A 273 -13.41 12.30 -7.38
CA SER A 273 -14.45 12.19 -6.35
C SER A 273 -14.43 10.79 -5.71
N LEU A 274 -14.95 10.64 -4.49
CA LEU A 274 -14.89 9.36 -3.77
C LEU A 274 -15.47 8.16 -4.56
N PRO A 275 -16.61 8.29 -5.27
CA PRO A 275 -17.11 7.20 -6.11
C PRO A 275 -16.17 6.81 -7.25
N ASN A 276 -15.45 7.79 -7.82
CA ASN A 276 -14.49 7.57 -8.90
C ASN A 276 -13.18 6.95 -8.40
N LEU A 277 -12.73 7.31 -7.20
CA LEU A 277 -11.55 6.69 -6.57
C LEU A 277 -11.71 5.19 -6.30
N ALA A 278 -12.93 4.64 -6.33
CA ALA A 278 -13.14 3.20 -6.24
C ALA A 278 -12.45 2.38 -7.35
N TYR A 279 -12.05 3.02 -8.46
CA TYR A 279 -11.26 2.40 -9.53
C TYR A 279 -9.74 2.52 -9.33
N LEU A 280 -9.29 3.15 -8.23
CA LEU A 280 -7.89 3.26 -7.86
C LEU A 280 -7.55 2.20 -6.81
N SER A 281 -7.05 1.06 -7.27
CA SER A 281 -6.48 0.01 -6.42
C SER A 281 -5.26 -0.63 -7.08
N SER A 282 -4.46 -1.32 -6.29
CA SER A 282 -3.32 -2.06 -6.81
C SER A 282 -3.72 -3.19 -7.76
N GLU A 283 -4.81 -3.92 -7.49
CA GLU A 283 -5.29 -5.00 -8.37
C GLU A 283 -5.73 -4.47 -9.74
N GLN A 284 -6.41 -3.33 -9.74
CA GLN A 284 -6.82 -2.63 -10.94
C GLN A 284 -5.60 -2.15 -11.77
N ALA A 285 -4.53 -1.69 -11.12
CA ALA A 285 -3.28 -1.29 -11.77
C ALA A 285 -2.48 -2.49 -12.31
N LEU A 286 -2.45 -3.62 -11.58
CA LEU A 286 -1.84 -4.86 -12.04
C LEU A 286 -2.57 -5.42 -13.28
N ALA A 287 -3.90 -5.29 -13.31
CA ALA A 287 -4.69 -5.66 -14.47
C ALA A 287 -4.45 -4.71 -15.67
N ASP A 288 -4.20 -3.41 -15.44
CA ASP A 288 -3.74 -2.50 -16.50
C ASP A 288 -2.42 -2.97 -17.10
N LEU A 289 -1.42 -3.32 -16.28
CA LEU A 289 -0.13 -3.81 -16.75
C LEU A 289 -0.27 -5.07 -17.62
N ALA A 290 -1.12 -6.02 -17.20
CA ALA A 290 -1.41 -7.23 -17.96
C ALA A 290 -2.12 -6.93 -19.30
N HIS A 291 -3.06 -5.98 -19.30
CA HIS A 291 -3.78 -5.60 -20.51
C HIS A 291 -2.89 -4.80 -21.48
N PHE A 292 -2.07 -3.90 -20.95
CA PHE A 292 -1.08 -3.13 -21.71
C PHE A 292 -0.05 -4.03 -22.37
N HIS A 293 0.43 -5.08 -21.68
CA HIS A 293 1.28 -6.11 -22.29
C HIS A 293 0.61 -6.69 -23.55
N SER A 294 -0.66 -7.10 -23.47
CA SER A 294 -1.40 -7.63 -24.64
C SER A 294 -1.51 -6.59 -25.76
N PHE A 295 -1.85 -5.35 -25.44
CA PHE A 295 -1.96 -4.26 -26.42
C PHE A 295 -0.65 -4.03 -27.18
N VAL A 296 0.48 -3.93 -26.47
CA VAL A 296 1.79 -3.73 -27.10
C VAL A 296 2.19 -4.96 -27.92
N THR A 297 1.92 -6.16 -27.39
CA THR A 297 2.17 -7.42 -28.10
C THR A 297 1.49 -7.41 -29.46
N ASP A 298 0.21 -7.01 -29.51
CA ASP A 298 -0.54 -6.90 -30.76
C ASP A 298 -0.04 -5.74 -31.64
N LYS A 299 0.22 -4.56 -31.05
CA LYS A 299 0.69 -3.36 -31.77
C LYS A 299 2.01 -3.61 -32.50
N TYR A 300 2.93 -4.34 -31.89
CA TYR A 300 4.26 -4.62 -32.41
C TYR A 300 4.41 -6.01 -33.02
N GLY A 301 3.36 -6.84 -33.02
CA GLY A 301 3.41 -8.21 -33.52
C GLY A 301 4.37 -9.12 -32.74
N LEU A 302 4.52 -8.88 -31.44
CA LEU A 302 5.38 -9.67 -30.57
C LEU A 302 4.73 -11.05 -30.34
N THR A 303 5.54 -12.10 -30.25
CA THR A 303 5.09 -13.48 -30.10
C THR A 303 5.85 -14.19 -29.00
N ASP A 304 7.18 -14.25 -29.12
CA ASP A 304 8.07 -14.99 -28.22
C ASP A 304 9.03 -14.07 -27.46
N GLU A 305 8.96 -12.75 -27.68
CA GLU A 305 9.81 -11.75 -27.02
C GLU A 305 9.63 -11.77 -25.50
N LYS A 306 10.75 -11.76 -24.78
CA LYS A 306 10.77 -11.77 -23.31
C LYS A 306 10.54 -10.36 -22.77
N TRP A 307 9.64 -10.23 -21.81
CA TRP A 307 9.38 -8.99 -21.10
C TRP A 307 10.08 -8.94 -19.74
N VAL A 308 10.71 -7.82 -19.40
CA VAL A 308 11.23 -7.55 -18.04
C VAL A 308 10.65 -6.24 -17.55
N ALA A 309 10.04 -6.26 -16.36
CA ALA A 309 9.47 -5.05 -15.75
C ALA A 309 10.35 -4.49 -14.63
N PHE A 310 10.36 -3.17 -14.50
CA PHE A 310 11.16 -2.42 -13.54
C PHE A 310 10.27 -1.42 -12.81
N GLY A 311 10.43 -1.31 -11.50
CA GLY A 311 9.75 -0.30 -10.69
C GLY A 311 10.50 -0.04 -9.40
N GLY A 312 10.39 1.20 -8.91
CA GLY A 312 10.94 1.67 -7.63
C GLY A 312 9.81 2.06 -6.68
N SER A 313 9.96 1.91 -5.36
CA SER A 313 8.91 2.25 -4.38
C SER A 313 7.62 1.42 -4.59
N TYR A 314 6.44 2.04 -4.61
CA TYR A 314 5.17 1.39 -4.95
C TYR A 314 5.17 0.75 -6.36
N PRO A 315 5.76 1.34 -7.42
CA PRO A 315 6.03 0.62 -8.66
C PRO A 315 6.89 -0.63 -8.47
N GLY A 316 7.80 -0.64 -7.50
CA GLY A 316 8.55 -1.83 -7.11
C GLY A 316 7.62 -2.92 -6.54
N ASN A 317 6.64 -2.52 -5.71
CA ASN A 317 5.57 -3.43 -5.29
C ASN A 317 4.81 -3.99 -6.50
N LEU A 318 4.40 -3.13 -7.44
CA LEU A 318 3.72 -3.55 -8.66
C LEU A 318 4.61 -4.48 -9.52
N ALA A 319 5.91 -4.25 -9.61
CA ALA A 319 6.85 -5.11 -10.32
C ALA A 319 6.96 -6.51 -9.68
N ALA A 320 6.95 -6.59 -8.35
CA ALA A 320 6.91 -7.87 -7.65
C ALA A 320 5.55 -8.56 -7.81
N TRP A 321 4.45 -7.82 -7.65
CA TRP A 321 3.10 -8.35 -7.66
C TRP A 321 2.61 -8.73 -9.06
N VAL A 322 3.04 -8.04 -10.12
CA VAL A 322 2.71 -8.44 -11.50
C VAL A 322 3.39 -9.77 -11.83
N LYS A 323 4.61 -10.00 -11.32
CA LYS A 323 5.27 -11.30 -11.45
C LYS A 323 4.58 -12.39 -10.62
N LEU A 324 4.02 -12.04 -9.46
CA LEU A 324 3.22 -12.95 -8.64
C LEU A 324 1.89 -13.35 -9.31
N LYS A 325 1.13 -12.36 -9.80
CA LYS A 325 -0.24 -12.55 -10.32
C LYS A 325 -0.29 -12.94 -11.79
N TYR A 326 0.66 -12.48 -12.59
CA TYR A 326 0.76 -12.72 -14.03
C TYR A 326 2.14 -13.28 -14.42
N PRO A 327 2.60 -14.39 -13.80
CA PRO A 327 3.97 -14.88 -13.93
C PRO A 327 4.38 -15.24 -15.36
N ALA A 328 3.42 -15.57 -16.23
CA ALA A 328 3.66 -15.95 -17.62
C ALA A 328 3.93 -14.76 -18.54
N LEU A 329 3.50 -13.54 -18.18
CA LEU A 329 3.65 -12.36 -19.03
C LEU A 329 5.06 -11.78 -18.95
N PHE A 330 5.74 -11.91 -17.80
CA PHE A 330 7.06 -11.33 -17.57
C PHE A 330 8.10 -12.40 -17.34
N ALA A 331 9.20 -12.37 -18.09
CA ALA A 331 10.32 -13.28 -17.93
C ALA A 331 11.05 -13.09 -16.58
N GLY A 332 11.06 -11.86 -16.06
CA GLY A 332 11.48 -11.52 -14.70
C GLY A 332 11.19 -10.05 -14.39
N THR A 333 11.39 -9.63 -13.14
CA THR A 333 11.18 -8.23 -12.72
C THR A 333 12.25 -7.74 -11.76
N VAL A 334 12.44 -6.41 -11.72
CA VAL A 334 13.29 -5.70 -10.76
C VAL A 334 12.39 -4.79 -9.92
N ALA A 335 12.29 -5.11 -8.63
CA ALA A 335 11.43 -4.45 -7.65
C ALA A 335 12.32 -3.64 -6.67
N SER A 336 12.80 -2.49 -7.12
CA SER A 336 13.69 -1.62 -6.36
C SER A 336 12.96 -0.92 -5.20
N SER A 337 13.58 -0.92 -4.02
CA SER A 337 13.06 -0.34 -2.77
C SER A 337 11.57 -0.60 -2.55
N ALA A 338 11.11 -1.82 -2.83
CA ALA A 338 9.69 -2.18 -2.84
C ALA A 338 9.18 -2.50 -1.42
N PRO A 339 8.38 -1.63 -0.78
CA PRO A 339 7.83 -1.90 0.54
C PRO A 339 6.65 -2.87 0.43
N VAL A 340 6.91 -4.16 0.19
CA VAL A 340 5.86 -5.16 -0.06
C VAL A 340 5.05 -5.52 1.20
N HIS A 341 5.50 -5.12 2.39
CA HIS A 341 4.79 -5.32 3.65
C HIS A 341 3.86 -4.14 3.98
N ALA A 342 2.56 -4.29 3.73
CA ALA A 342 1.54 -3.32 4.13
C ALA A 342 1.43 -3.22 5.66
N LYS A 343 1.49 -2.01 6.21
CA LYS A 343 1.47 -1.78 7.66
C LYS A 343 0.94 -0.38 7.98
N THR A 344 -0.03 -0.27 8.89
CA THR A 344 -0.62 1.03 9.26
C THR A 344 0.32 1.90 10.07
N ASN A 345 0.74 1.46 11.26
CA ASN A 345 1.68 2.21 12.08
C ASN A 345 3.14 1.95 11.65
N PHE A 346 3.68 2.78 10.77
CA PHE A 346 5.02 2.65 10.22
C PHE A 346 6.04 3.52 10.97
N TYR A 347 6.34 3.15 12.21
CA TYR A 347 7.34 3.84 13.04
C TYR A 347 8.79 3.51 12.64
N GLU A 348 9.03 2.37 11.98
CA GLU A 348 10.36 1.93 11.58
C GLU A 348 11.00 2.88 10.57
N TYR A 349 10.19 3.61 9.78
CA TYR A 349 10.70 4.67 8.92
C TYR A 349 11.63 5.60 9.70
N MET A 350 11.15 6.12 10.84
CA MET A 350 11.92 7.08 11.64
C MET A 350 13.03 6.41 12.45
N GLU A 351 12.96 5.10 12.71
CA GLU A 351 14.09 4.35 13.27
C GLU A 351 15.24 4.30 12.26
N VAL A 352 14.94 3.99 10.98
CA VAL A 352 15.93 3.92 9.91
C VAL A 352 16.53 5.30 9.62
N VAL A 353 15.75 6.39 9.66
CA VAL A 353 16.30 7.76 9.60
C VAL A 353 17.33 7.96 10.72
N GLY A 354 17.02 7.51 11.94
CA GLY A 354 17.96 7.51 13.07
C GLY A 354 19.22 6.68 12.81
N ASP A 355 19.08 5.49 12.21
CA ASP A 355 20.21 4.65 11.84
C ASP A 355 21.07 5.26 10.73
N GLY A 356 20.48 5.97 9.78
CA GLY A 356 21.20 6.79 8.80
C GLY A 356 22.06 7.86 9.46
N LEU A 357 21.53 8.58 10.46
CA LEU A 357 22.30 9.55 11.25
C LEU A 357 23.47 8.88 11.99
N ARG A 358 23.25 7.69 12.56
CA ARG A 358 24.33 6.91 13.19
C ARG A 358 25.38 6.45 12.19
N TYR A 359 24.97 6.01 11.01
CA TYR A 359 25.86 5.53 9.96
C TYR A 359 26.83 6.63 9.49
N PHE A 360 26.34 7.85 9.25
CA PHE A 360 27.16 8.95 8.74
C PHE A 360 27.85 9.81 9.82
N GLY A 361 27.24 9.98 11.00
CA GLY A 361 27.74 10.87 12.05
C GLY A 361 28.01 10.21 13.40
N GLY A 362 27.90 8.88 13.47
CA GLY A 362 28.08 8.13 14.71
C GLY A 362 27.00 8.39 15.76
N GLY A 363 27.22 7.87 16.96
CA GLY A 363 26.32 8.08 18.08
C GLY A 363 26.15 9.56 18.44
N GLU A 364 27.20 10.37 18.32
CA GLU A 364 27.13 11.79 18.67
C GLU A 364 26.09 12.57 17.85
N CYS A 365 26.08 12.39 16.52
CA CYS A 365 25.07 13.00 15.65
C CYS A 365 23.65 12.60 16.05
N TYR A 366 23.41 11.30 16.26
CA TYR A 366 22.12 10.79 16.68
C TYR A 366 21.64 11.47 17.98
N HIS A 367 22.50 11.53 19.00
CA HIS A 367 22.10 12.06 20.31
C HIS A 367 21.90 13.58 20.29
N GLU A 368 22.65 14.33 19.46
CA GLU A 368 22.42 15.78 19.32
C GLU A 368 21.11 16.08 18.58
N VAL A 369 20.72 15.27 17.59
CA VAL A 369 19.40 15.37 16.96
C VAL A 369 18.30 15.01 17.96
N GLU A 370 18.43 13.87 18.66
CA GLU A 370 17.47 13.43 19.67
C GLU A 370 17.26 14.47 20.77
N LYS A 371 18.34 15.09 21.25
CA LYS A 371 18.31 16.17 22.23
C LYS A 371 17.56 17.39 21.70
N ALA A 372 17.79 17.78 20.45
CA ALA A 372 17.10 18.91 19.83
C ALA A 372 15.59 18.65 19.66
N ILE A 373 15.22 17.45 19.20
CA ILE A 373 13.82 17.02 19.08
C ILE A 373 13.15 16.91 20.45
N THR A 374 13.86 16.41 21.46
CA THR A 374 13.36 16.34 22.84
C THR A 374 13.08 17.72 23.41
N GLN A 375 13.97 18.70 23.17
CA GLN A 375 13.73 20.08 23.58
C GLN A 375 12.52 20.70 22.85
N LEU A 376 12.34 20.42 21.55
CA LEU A 376 11.13 20.83 20.84
C LEU A 376 9.86 20.23 21.47
N GLY A 377 9.86 18.92 21.74
CA GLY A 377 8.74 18.24 22.41
C GLY A 377 8.40 18.87 23.77
N GLN A 378 9.41 19.23 24.57
CA GLN A 378 9.22 19.95 25.84
C GLN A 378 8.58 21.34 25.65
N LEU A 379 8.90 22.05 24.56
CA LEU A 379 8.27 23.33 24.24
C LEU A 379 6.81 23.15 23.81
N MET A 380 6.51 22.12 23.01
CA MET A 380 5.17 21.79 22.53
C MET A 380 4.23 21.36 23.67
N ASP A 381 4.74 20.58 24.62
CA ASP A 381 4.06 20.15 25.86
C ASP A 381 3.90 21.29 26.88
N GLY A 382 4.63 22.39 26.69
CA GLY A 382 4.63 23.51 27.62
C GLY A 382 3.37 24.38 27.54
N GLY A 383 3.28 25.34 28.47
CA GLY A 383 2.22 26.34 28.45
C GLY A 383 2.41 27.38 27.33
N LYS A 384 1.51 28.37 27.29
CA LYS A 384 1.48 29.44 26.28
C LYS A 384 2.85 30.09 26.00
N GLN A 385 3.65 30.32 27.05
CA GLN A 385 4.99 30.92 26.90
C GLN A 385 5.97 30.02 26.13
N SER A 386 5.95 28.71 26.39
CA SER A 386 6.79 27.74 25.67
C SER A 386 6.38 27.64 24.20
N ARG A 387 5.07 27.58 23.92
CA ARG A 387 4.56 27.56 22.54
C ARG A 387 4.86 28.86 21.78
N SER A 388 4.85 30.02 22.44
CA SER A 388 5.30 31.27 21.80
C SER A 388 6.77 31.22 21.37
N LYS A 389 7.62 30.43 22.04
CA LYS A 389 9.00 30.21 21.58
C LYS A 389 9.06 29.35 20.32
N VAL A 390 8.17 28.36 20.20
CA VAL A 390 8.01 27.57 18.97
C VAL A 390 7.59 28.48 17.80
N ASP A 391 6.62 29.36 18.02
CA ASP A 391 6.15 30.32 17.02
C ASP A 391 7.29 31.22 16.51
N GLU A 392 8.13 31.72 17.44
CA GLU A 392 9.28 32.57 17.13
C GLU A 392 10.35 31.83 16.30
N LEU A 393 10.70 30.62 16.73
CA LEU A 393 11.80 29.84 16.16
C LEU A 393 11.44 29.20 14.81
N PHE A 394 10.27 28.59 14.72
CA PHE A 394 9.89 27.72 13.59
C PHE A 394 8.96 28.42 12.60
N LYS A 395 8.29 29.51 13.01
CA LYS A 395 7.36 30.29 12.18
C LYS A 395 6.30 29.40 11.50
N PRO A 396 5.41 28.75 12.28
CA PRO A 396 4.31 27.98 11.70
C PRO A 396 3.42 28.88 10.83
N CYS A 397 2.87 28.34 9.74
CA CYS A 397 2.03 29.10 8.81
C CYS A 397 0.72 29.57 9.44
N TYR A 398 0.17 28.76 10.36
CA TYR A 398 -1.06 29.04 11.07
C TYR A 398 -0.92 28.75 12.57
N PRO A 399 -1.71 29.43 13.43
CA PRO A 399 -1.77 29.11 14.84
C PRO A 399 -2.19 27.64 15.06
N MET A 400 -1.40 26.92 15.84
CA MET A 400 -1.69 25.54 16.25
C MET A 400 -2.64 25.56 17.44
N THR A 401 -3.86 25.06 17.23
CA THR A 401 -4.97 25.21 18.18
C THR A 401 -5.43 23.91 18.83
N ASN A 402 -4.99 22.77 18.31
CA ASN A 402 -5.38 21.43 18.75
C ASN A 402 -4.29 20.41 18.36
N GLU A 403 -4.46 19.17 18.81
CA GLU A 403 -3.50 18.08 18.57
C GLU A 403 -3.32 17.70 17.09
N PHE A 404 -4.33 17.93 16.24
CA PHE A 404 -4.21 17.66 14.81
C PHE A 404 -3.33 18.71 14.14
N ASP A 405 -3.48 19.99 14.49
CA ASP A 405 -2.56 21.04 14.06
C ASP A 405 -1.12 20.75 14.53
N ASP A 406 -0.97 20.32 15.80
CA ASP A 406 0.33 19.92 16.36
C ASP A 406 0.92 18.75 15.54
N SER A 407 0.10 17.78 15.12
CA SER A 407 0.56 16.67 14.29
C SER A 407 1.06 17.11 12.91
N VAL A 408 0.46 18.14 12.31
CA VAL A 408 0.89 18.70 11.02
C VAL A 408 2.24 19.40 11.16
N PHE A 409 2.39 20.20 12.21
CA PHE A 409 3.63 20.88 12.52
C PHE A 409 4.77 19.90 12.81
N GLU A 410 4.54 18.93 13.69
CA GLU A 410 5.55 17.92 14.03
C GLU A 410 5.90 17.03 12.83
N SER A 411 4.92 16.66 11.99
CA SER A 411 5.18 15.95 10.72
C SER A 411 6.07 16.77 9.80
N SER A 412 5.86 18.09 9.72
CA SER A 412 6.70 18.98 8.91
C SER A 412 8.13 19.11 9.45
N VAL A 413 8.32 19.00 10.78
CA VAL A 413 9.66 18.97 11.38
C VAL A 413 10.38 17.67 11.05
N MET A 414 9.72 16.51 11.19
CA MET A 414 10.35 15.24 10.85
C MET A 414 10.56 15.08 9.33
N GLY A 415 9.66 15.59 8.50
CA GLY A 415 9.71 15.52 7.03
C GLY A 415 11.04 16.02 6.45
N ALA A 416 11.59 17.09 7.02
CA ALA A 416 12.91 17.60 6.64
C ALA A 416 14.06 16.56 6.79
N PHE A 417 13.95 15.64 7.74
CA PHE A 417 14.91 14.53 7.88
C PHE A 417 14.55 13.34 7.00
N GLN A 418 13.26 13.08 6.78
CA GLN A 418 12.77 12.01 5.93
C GLN A 418 13.23 12.20 4.49
N ASP A 419 13.00 13.39 3.92
CA ASP A 419 13.41 13.73 2.55
C ASP A 419 14.92 13.54 2.36
N ILE A 420 15.73 14.05 3.29
CA ILE A 420 17.19 13.94 3.22
C ILE A 420 17.64 12.49 3.34
N ALA A 421 17.03 11.68 4.21
CA ALA A 421 17.40 10.27 4.35
C ALA A 421 17.00 9.45 3.13
N GLN A 422 15.75 9.61 2.66
CA GLN A 422 15.20 8.88 1.52
C GLN A 422 15.96 9.18 0.23
N TYR A 423 16.40 10.42 0.01
CA TYR A 423 17.13 10.84 -1.20
C TYR A 423 18.61 11.16 -0.96
N ASN A 424 19.20 10.63 0.12
CA ASN A 424 20.56 10.97 0.51
C ASN A 424 21.57 10.72 -0.60
N ALA A 425 22.26 11.80 -1.02
CA ALA A 425 23.33 11.79 -2.02
C ALA A 425 22.92 11.25 -3.41
N ILE A 426 21.63 11.24 -3.73
CA ILE A 426 21.13 10.88 -5.07
C ILE A 426 21.28 12.07 -6.03
N HIS A 427 20.94 13.28 -5.57
CA HIS A 427 20.98 14.50 -6.38
C HIS A 427 22.10 15.44 -5.94
N GLU A 428 22.81 16.02 -6.91
CA GLU A 428 23.81 17.05 -6.64
C GLU A 428 23.17 18.31 -6.06
N GLY A 429 23.83 18.95 -5.10
CA GLY A 429 23.40 20.22 -4.51
C GLY A 429 22.35 20.10 -3.41
N VAL A 430 21.81 18.91 -3.15
CA VAL A 430 20.86 18.65 -2.04
C VAL A 430 21.62 18.34 -0.75
N MET A 431 21.03 18.67 0.40
CA MET A 431 21.61 18.35 1.70
C MET A 431 21.67 16.83 1.92
N THR A 432 22.78 16.36 2.49
CA THR A 432 23.02 14.95 2.83
C THR A 432 22.98 14.73 4.34
N LEU A 433 22.77 13.47 4.78
CA LEU A 433 22.83 13.08 6.19
C LEU A 433 24.18 13.42 6.84
N SER A 434 25.28 13.37 6.10
CA SER A 434 26.59 13.83 6.58
C SER A 434 26.60 15.33 6.92
N GLN A 435 25.94 16.15 6.09
CA GLN A 435 25.80 17.59 6.35
C GLN A 435 24.81 17.89 7.48
N VAL A 436 23.74 17.11 7.62
CA VAL A 436 22.85 17.15 8.80
C VAL A 436 23.67 16.90 10.06
N CYS A 437 24.46 15.82 10.09
CA CYS A 437 25.30 15.51 11.25
C CYS A 437 26.33 16.59 11.57
N LYS A 438 26.95 17.20 10.56
CA LYS A 438 27.83 18.34 10.76
C LYS A 438 27.10 19.52 11.41
N HIS A 439 25.90 19.86 10.93
CA HIS A 439 25.10 20.96 11.49
C HIS A 439 24.72 20.71 12.96
N PHE A 440 24.31 19.49 13.32
CA PHE A 440 23.89 19.18 14.69
C PHE A 440 25.04 18.94 15.66
N THR A 441 26.25 18.61 15.20
CA THR A 441 27.43 18.45 16.08
C THR A 441 28.17 19.76 16.36
N GLU A 442 27.80 20.86 15.69
CA GLU A 442 28.34 22.18 16.00
C GLU A 442 27.90 22.68 17.41
N PRO A 443 28.75 23.46 18.12
CA PRO A 443 28.39 24.05 19.41
C PRO A 443 27.21 25.02 19.27
N GLY A 444 26.23 24.93 20.16
CA GLY A 444 25.08 25.81 20.18
C GLY A 444 23.93 25.25 21.01
N ASP A 445 22.87 26.04 21.17
CA ASP A 445 21.63 25.58 21.76
C ASP A 445 20.93 24.56 20.82
N ALA A 446 20.41 23.48 21.38
CA ALA A 446 19.95 22.35 20.57
C ALA A 446 18.66 22.69 19.80
N VAL A 447 17.69 23.36 20.42
CA VAL A 447 16.45 23.74 19.73
C VAL A 447 16.68 24.87 18.72
N GLU A 448 17.61 25.79 18.98
CA GLU A 448 18.01 26.79 17.98
C GLU A 448 18.71 26.16 16.76
N LYS A 449 19.55 25.13 16.97
CA LYS A 449 20.12 24.33 15.87
C LYS A 449 19.03 23.68 15.03
N LEU A 450 18.02 23.07 15.66
CA LEU A 450 16.88 22.48 14.95
C LEU A 450 16.10 23.54 14.16
N ALA A 451 15.78 24.68 14.76
CA ALA A 451 15.09 25.77 14.07
C ALA A 451 15.90 26.30 12.87
N SER A 452 17.22 26.44 13.02
CA SER A 452 18.12 26.83 11.92
C SER A 452 18.15 25.79 10.80
N PHE A 453 18.17 24.50 11.14
CA PHE A 453 18.10 23.40 10.18
C PHE A 453 16.78 23.46 9.40
N ILE A 454 15.64 23.49 10.08
CA ILE A 454 14.32 23.56 9.44
C ILE A 454 14.18 24.81 8.56
N ASN A 455 14.71 25.96 8.99
CA ASN A 455 14.67 27.17 8.18
C ASN A 455 15.55 27.08 6.91
N LYS A 456 16.59 26.23 6.90
CA LYS A 456 17.43 25.99 5.71
C LYS A 456 16.80 24.99 4.75
N THR A 457 16.00 24.06 5.24
CA THR A 457 15.46 22.93 4.45
C THR A 457 14.00 23.10 4.06
N ARG A 458 13.22 23.91 4.77
CA ARG A 458 11.80 24.11 4.45
C ARG A 458 11.61 24.78 3.08
N VAL A 459 10.54 24.41 2.41
CA VAL A 459 10.06 25.08 1.20
C VAL A 459 9.09 26.19 1.60
N GLY A 460 9.48 27.44 1.34
CA GLY A 460 8.66 28.63 1.62
C GLY A 460 8.95 29.33 2.96
N ASP A 461 8.11 30.32 3.27
CA ASP A 461 8.38 31.29 4.35
C ASP A 461 8.00 30.82 5.75
N CYS A 462 7.18 29.77 5.86
CA CYS A 462 6.64 29.26 7.12
C CYS A 462 6.56 27.72 7.08
N LEU A 463 6.50 27.09 8.25
CA LEU A 463 6.34 25.64 8.36
C LEU A 463 4.85 25.26 8.39
N ASP A 464 4.43 24.24 7.64
CA ASP A 464 3.03 23.82 7.66
C ASP A 464 2.60 23.36 9.05
N SER A 465 1.38 23.69 9.43
CA SER A 465 0.92 23.59 10.82
C SER A 465 -0.60 23.52 10.97
N LYS A 466 -1.35 23.34 9.88
CA LYS A 466 -2.82 23.33 9.93
C LYS A 466 -3.42 22.03 9.42
N PHE A 467 -4.22 21.38 10.27
CA PHE A 467 -4.91 20.17 9.85
C PHE A 467 -6.10 20.45 8.92
N GLU A 468 -6.94 21.41 9.30
CA GLU A 468 -8.15 21.81 8.59
C GLU A 468 -8.52 23.28 8.89
N GLY A 469 -9.39 23.88 8.08
CA GLY A 469 -9.90 25.23 8.24
C GLY A 469 -9.00 26.33 7.68
N ALA A 470 -8.01 25.98 6.84
CA ALA A 470 -7.16 26.93 6.11
C ALA A 470 -6.96 26.48 4.66
N ALA A 471 -6.63 27.40 3.75
CA ALA A 471 -6.53 27.11 2.31
C ALA A 471 -5.47 26.04 1.96
N ASN A 472 -4.42 25.93 2.78
CA ASN A 472 -3.37 24.91 2.68
C ASN A 472 -3.49 23.82 3.77
N GLY A 473 -4.58 23.80 4.54
CA GLY A 473 -4.81 22.78 5.54
C GLY A 473 -4.90 21.40 4.88
N THR A 474 -4.48 20.36 5.60
CA THR A 474 -4.44 19.01 5.02
C THR A 474 -5.76 18.54 4.46
N VAL A 475 -6.86 18.80 5.15
CA VAL A 475 -8.20 18.40 4.69
C VAL A 475 -8.52 19.15 3.39
N GLU A 476 -8.26 20.45 3.32
CA GLU A 476 -8.54 21.27 2.14
C GLU A 476 -7.68 20.90 0.93
N VAL A 477 -6.41 20.57 1.14
CA VAL A 477 -5.50 20.14 0.07
C VAL A 477 -5.94 18.78 -0.48
N LEU A 478 -6.17 17.81 0.40
CA LEU A 478 -6.53 16.46 -0.03
C LEU A 478 -7.99 16.36 -0.52
N SER A 479 -8.85 17.33 -0.22
CA SER A 479 -10.23 17.38 -0.72
C SER A 479 -10.34 17.84 -2.18
N ARG A 480 -9.25 18.31 -2.81
CA ARG A 480 -9.25 18.74 -4.20
C ARG A 480 -9.33 17.52 -5.11
N ASP A 481 -10.48 17.34 -5.75
CA ASP A 481 -10.78 16.17 -6.56
C ASP A 481 -10.55 16.36 -8.06
N GLN A 482 -10.17 17.55 -8.52
CA GLN A 482 -9.93 17.78 -9.94
C GLN A 482 -8.53 17.31 -10.34
N PHE A 483 -8.44 16.62 -11.48
CA PHE A 483 -7.16 16.30 -12.09
C PHE A 483 -6.47 17.57 -12.60
N ASP A 484 -5.18 17.71 -12.32
CA ASP A 484 -4.36 18.86 -12.74
C ASP A 484 -3.08 18.45 -13.49
N GLY A 485 -2.81 17.15 -13.63
CA GLY A 485 -1.63 16.60 -14.28
C GLY A 485 -0.39 16.51 -13.40
N LYS A 486 -0.44 17.04 -12.18
CA LYS A 486 0.75 17.38 -11.38
C LYS A 486 0.66 16.92 -9.93
N SER A 487 -0.51 17.03 -9.30
CA SER A 487 -0.69 16.74 -7.88
C SER A 487 -0.92 15.24 -7.65
N SER A 488 -0.17 14.65 -6.70
CA SER A 488 -0.23 13.21 -6.42
C SER A 488 -0.71 12.82 -5.02
N ALA A 489 -0.81 13.78 -4.10
CA ALA A 489 -1.17 13.52 -2.70
C ALA A 489 -2.56 12.89 -2.50
N ARG A 490 -3.63 13.38 -3.15
CA ARG A 490 -4.99 12.86 -2.92
C ARG A 490 -5.13 11.38 -3.27
N GLN A 491 -4.70 11.00 -4.47
CA GLN A 491 -4.78 9.61 -4.93
C GLN A 491 -3.84 8.69 -4.11
N TRP A 492 -2.63 9.14 -3.78
CA TRP A 492 -1.72 8.33 -2.97
C TRP A 492 -2.27 8.09 -1.56
N VAL A 493 -2.72 9.15 -0.88
CA VAL A 493 -3.30 9.01 0.46
C VAL A 493 -4.55 8.13 0.42
N TYR A 494 -5.37 8.19 -0.65
CA TYR A 494 -6.48 7.25 -0.83
C TYR A 494 -6.00 5.79 -0.83
N GLN A 495 -4.95 5.45 -1.58
CA GLN A 495 -4.39 4.09 -1.59
C GLN A 495 -3.86 3.67 -0.22
N THR A 496 -3.22 4.57 0.53
CA THR A 496 -2.79 4.28 1.90
C THR A 496 -3.98 4.07 2.85
N CYS A 497 -5.06 4.84 2.69
CA CYS A 497 -6.29 4.72 3.46
C CYS A 497 -7.11 3.47 3.10
N ASN A 498 -6.95 2.94 1.89
CA ASN A 498 -7.68 1.79 1.38
C ASN A 498 -6.90 0.47 1.61
N GLU A 499 -5.64 0.41 1.19
CA GLU A 499 -4.88 -0.85 1.05
C GLU A 499 -3.67 -0.95 1.99
N PHE A 500 -2.88 0.12 2.13
CA PHE A 500 -1.49 -0.05 2.59
C PHE A 500 -1.18 0.42 4.00
N GLY A 501 -1.96 1.36 4.54
CA GLY A 501 -1.63 2.00 5.81
C GLY A 501 -0.47 2.99 5.65
N TYR A 502 0.77 2.51 5.62
CA TYR A 502 2.02 3.27 5.48
C TYR A 502 2.08 4.61 6.24
N PHE A 503 1.34 4.75 7.34
CA PHE A 503 1.29 5.99 8.10
C PHE A 503 2.60 6.09 8.89
N GLN A 504 3.46 7.00 8.45
CA GLN A 504 4.76 7.21 9.05
C GLN A 504 4.57 7.88 10.42
N THR A 505 5.09 7.26 11.49
CA THR A 505 4.90 7.75 12.86
C THR A 505 6.21 7.86 13.62
N THR A 506 6.16 8.54 14.75
CA THR A 506 7.29 8.70 15.68
C THR A 506 7.08 7.89 16.96
N THR A 507 6.17 6.92 16.95
CA THR A 507 5.73 6.20 18.16
C THR A 507 6.78 5.27 18.77
N SER A 508 7.91 5.05 18.10
CA SER A 508 9.01 4.23 18.62
C SER A 508 10.01 5.03 19.45
N VAL A 509 10.32 4.53 20.65
CA VAL A 509 11.38 5.05 21.53
C VAL A 509 12.80 4.76 21.02
N ARG A 510 12.96 3.94 19.97
CA ARG A 510 14.28 3.68 19.35
C ARG A 510 14.66 4.73 18.31
N SER A 511 13.71 5.59 17.95
CA SER A 511 13.87 6.71 17.03
C SER A 511 14.26 7.98 17.80
N PRO A 512 15.15 8.84 17.26
CA PRO A 512 15.49 10.11 17.90
C PRO A 512 14.33 11.11 17.83
N PHE A 513 13.25 10.75 17.13
CA PHE A 513 12.07 11.58 16.92
C PHE A 513 10.92 11.27 17.89
N HIS A 514 11.12 10.37 18.86
CA HIS A 514 10.09 9.88 19.77
C HIS A 514 9.41 10.98 20.64
N ALA A 515 9.99 12.18 20.70
CA ALA A 515 9.45 13.32 21.45
C ALA A 515 8.41 14.14 20.65
N LEU A 516 8.24 13.86 19.37
CA LEU A 516 7.15 14.39 18.54
C LEU A 516 5.91 13.54 18.82
N ARG A 517 5.06 13.95 19.76
CA ARG A 517 4.00 13.08 20.32
C ARG A 517 2.69 13.11 19.55
N ALA A 518 2.46 14.12 18.72
CA ALA A 518 1.24 14.27 17.96
C ALA A 518 1.26 13.47 16.65
N VAL A 519 2.43 13.02 16.18
CA VAL A 519 2.60 12.17 14.98
C VAL A 519 2.27 10.70 15.27
N THR A 520 1.00 10.43 15.54
CA THR A 520 0.46 9.09 15.82
C THR A 520 -0.28 8.53 14.61
N GLU A 521 -0.47 7.21 14.55
CA GLU A 521 -1.29 6.53 13.53
C GLU A 521 -2.70 7.14 13.43
N ALA A 522 -3.28 7.56 14.56
CA ALA A 522 -4.59 8.20 14.58
C ALA A 522 -4.57 9.55 13.86
N ASN A 523 -3.62 10.42 14.19
CA ASN A 523 -3.59 11.80 13.70
C ASN A 523 -3.10 11.92 12.26
N VAL A 524 -2.10 11.12 11.87
CA VAL A 524 -1.47 11.20 10.54
C VAL A 524 -2.03 10.17 9.55
N GLY A 525 -2.93 9.30 10.01
CA GLY A 525 -3.59 8.28 9.20
C GLY A 525 -5.10 8.32 9.35
N ALA A 526 -5.61 7.72 10.44
CA ALA A 526 -7.04 7.45 10.61
C ALA A 526 -7.93 8.70 10.47
N GLU A 527 -7.53 9.83 11.05
CA GLU A 527 -8.31 11.08 10.98
C GLU A 527 -8.25 11.72 9.59
N ILE A 528 -7.17 11.54 8.84
CA ILE A 528 -7.12 11.95 7.43
C ILE A 528 -8.07 11.08 6.61
N CYS A 529 -7.99 9.75 6.76
CA CYS A 529 -8.86 8.79 6.06
C CYS A 529 -10.35 9.08 6.31
N LYS A 530 -10.69 9.35 7.57
CA LYS A 530 -12.05 9.67 7.98
C LYS A 530 -12.54 11.00 7.40
N ARG A 531 -11.79 12.09 7.56
CA ARG A 531 -12.30 13.44 7.22
C ARG A 531 -12.25 13.74 5.73
N VAL A 532 -11.26 13.20 5.01
CA VAL A 532 -11.10 13.43 3.57
C VAL A 532 -11.88 12.40 2.76
N TYR A 533 -11.83 11.13 3.15
CA TYR A 533 -12.36 10.02 2.33
C TYR A 533 -13.59 9.33 2.91
N GLN A 534 -14.09 9.79 4.07
CA GLN A 534 -15.26 9.22 4.74
C GLN A 534 -15.06 7.73 5.08
N MET A 535 -13.82 7.35 5.36
CA MET A 535 -13.41 5.99 5.72
C MET A 535 -13.21 5.89 7.24
N ASP A 536 -14.21 5.35 7.94
CA ASP A 536 -14.18 5.11 9.40
C ASP A 536 -13.54 3.76 9.79
N VAL A 537 -13.05 3.00 8.81
CA VAL A 537 -12.42 1.69 9.01
C VAL A 537 -10.94 1.81 8.69
N ALA A 538 -10.10 1.10 9.44
CA ALA A 538 -8.68 1.03 9.16
C ALA A 538 -8.41 0.45 7.74
N PRO A 539 -7.31 0.84 7.08
CA PRO A 539 -6.92 0.28 5.79
C PRO A 539 -6.80 -1.25 5.85
N ASP A 540 -7.16 -1.95 4.76
CA ASP A 540 -7.13 -3.42 4.72
C ASP A 540 -5.72 -3.97 4.46
N VAL A 541 -4.78 -3.62 5.34
CA VAL A 541 -3.38 -4.08 5.26
C VAL A 541 -3.26 -5.61 5.39
N ALA A 542 -4.20 -6.24 6.09
CA ALA A 542 -4.26 -7.69 6.22
C ALA A 542 -4.65 -8.34 4.89
N GLY A 543 -5.66 -7.79 4.20
CA GLY A 543 -6.05 -8.19 2.85
C GLY A 543 -4.90 -8.04 1.86
N ALA A 544 -4.26 -6.87 1.82
CA ALA A 544 -3.11 -6.62 0.93
C ALA A 544 -1.95 -7.60 1.19
N ASN A 545 -1.58 -7.80 2.47
CA ASN A 545 -0.51 -8.75 2.83
C ASN A 545 -0.88 -10.21 2.51
N LEU A 546 -2.15 -10.59 2.65
CA LEU A 546 -2.63 -11.92 2.31
C LEU A 546 -2.62 -12.14 0.79
N ASP A 547 -3.09 -11.15 0.03
CA ASP A 547 -3.20 -11.27 -1.42
C ASP A 547 -1.83 -11.28 -2.12
N TYR A 548 -0.88 -10.50 -1.59
CA TYR A 548 0.45 -10.34 -2.17
C TYR A 548 1.58 -11.09 -1.47
N GLY A 549 1.31 -11.72 -0.32
CA GLY A 549 2.28 -12.54 0.42
C GLY A 549 3.28 -11.78 1.27
N SER A 550 3.27 -10.44 1.25
CA SER A 550 4.10 -9.60 2.12
C SER A 550 5.61 -9.93 1.99
N LEU A 551 6.38 -9.89 3.09
CA LEU A 551 7.79 -10.35 3.10
C LEU A 551 7.96 -11.86 2.81
N GLY A 552 6.88 -12.64 2.92
CA GLY A 552 6.81 -14.05 2.55
C GLY A 552 6.34 -14.27 1.11
N ILE A 553 6.48 -13.27 0.23
CA ILE A 553 6.06 -13.36 -1.17
C ILE A 553 6.70 -14.55 -1.89
N ALA A 554 5.86 -15.40 -2.48
CA ALA A 554 6.27 -16.60 -3.19
C ALA A 554 6.39 -16.34 -4.69
N VAL A 555 7.49 -15.71 -5.09
CA VAL A 555 7.77 -15.34 -6.49
C VAL A 555 9.04 -16.00 -7.02
N GLU A 556 9.09 -16.13 -8.35
CA GLU A 556 10.27 -16.56 -9.09
C GLU A 556 10.76 -15.47 -10.03
N ARG A 557 12.08 -15.41 -10.26
CA ARG A 557 12.71 -14.45 -11.18
C ARG A 557 12.42 -12.98 -10.85
N VAL A 558 12.54 -12.64 -9.56
CA VAL A 558 12.42 -11.25 -9.07
C VAL A 558 13.71 -10.84 -8.37
N THR A 559 14.26 -9.69 -8.73
CA THR A 559 15.34 -9.05 -7.97
C THR A 559 14.72 -7.98 -7.08
N PHE A 560 15.09 -7.95 -5.80
CA PHE A 560 14.67 -6.94 -4.82
C PHE A 560 15.87 -6.08 -4.36
N PRO A 561 16.28 -5.07 -5.12
CA PRO A 561 17.24 -4.08 -4.64
C PRO A 561 16.67 -3.23 -3.50
N SER A 562 17.46 -2.90 -2.49
CA SER A 562 17.07 -1.93 -1.45
C SER A 562 18.31 -1.33 -0.80
N GLY A 563 18.28 -0.05 -0.46
CA GLY A 563 19.38 0.64 0.23
C GLY A 563 19.33 0.46 1.75
N THR A 564 20.49 0.39 2.42
CA THR A 564 20.51 0.24 3.90
C THR A 564 20.13 1.50 4.66
N ILE A 565 20.21 2.68 4.03
CA ILE A 565 19.80 3.95 4.65
C ILE A 565 18.44 4.46 4.13
N ASP A 566 17.84 3.74 3.18
CA ASP A 566 16.48 3.99 2.70
C ASP A 566 15.46 3.65 3.79
N PRO A 567 14.67 4.60 4.32
CA PRO A 567 13.70 4.30 5.37
C PRO A 567 12.64 3.26 4.99
N TRP A 568 12.33 3.11 3.69
CA TRP A 568 11.35 2.13 3.20
C TRP A 568 11.83 0.69 3.26
N HIS A 569 13.14 0.44 3.38
CA HIS A 569 13.67 -0.93 3.41
C HIS A 569 13.12 -1.75 4.59
N ALA A 570 12.66 -1.09 5.65
CA ALA A 570 12.01 -1.72 6.80
C ALA A 570 10.74 -2.51 6.44
N LEU A 571 10.08 -2.17 5.33
CA LEU A 571 8.91 -2.88 4.79
C LEU A 571 9.25 -3.70 3.53
N ALA A 572 10.51 -3.72 3.11
CA ALA A 572 10.98 -4.38 1.90
C ALA A 572 11.67 -5.72 2.18
N VAL A 573 11.91 -6.48 1.11
CA VAL A 573 12.75 -7.68 1.15
C VAL A 573 14.20 -7.26 1.44
N GLN A 574 14.81 -7.85 2.48
CA GLN A 574 16.18 -7.58 2.90
C GLN A 574 17.04 -8.85 2.75
N ASN A 575 18.36 -8.73 2.94
CA ASN A 575 19.26 -9.90 2.94
C ASN A 575 18.89 -10.95 4.00
N SER A 576 18.27 -10.55 5.11
CA SER A 576 17.78 -11.45 6.15
C SER A 576 16.43 -12.10 5.83
N THR A 577 15.73 -11.65 4.79
CA THR A 577 14.42 -12.17 4.39
C THR A 577 14.59 -13.53 3.73
N LYS A 578 13.88 -14.55 4.24
CA LYS A 578 13.88 -15.89 3.67
C LYS A 578 12.91 -15.97 2.50
N LEU A 579 13.42 -15.84 1.28
CA LEU A 579 12.63 -15.97 0.06
C LEU A 579 12.30 -17.44 -0.25
N HIS A 580 11.13 -17.68 -0.86
CA HIS A 580 10.63 -19.03 -1.16
C HIS A 580 11.28 -19.68 -2.39
N SER A 581 11.92 -18.89 -3.26
CA SER A 581 12.58 -19.38 -4.47
C SER A 581 14.03 -18.92 -4.52
N TYR A 582 14.93 -19.80 -4.96
CA TYR A 582 16.32 -19.45 -5.27
C TYR A 582 16.43 -18.45 -6.45
N SER A 583 15.35 -18.34 -7.24
CA SER A 583 15.30 -17.45 -8.39
C SER A 583 14.78 -16.07 -8.02
N ALA A 584 14.38 -15.84 -6.77
CA ALA A 584 14.21 -14.51 -6.21
C ALA A 584 15.47 -14.16 -5.41
N GLU A 585 15.93 -12.91 -5.50
CA GLU A 585 17.18 -12.48 -4.85
C GLU A 585 17.03 -11.09 -4.26
N ALA A 586 17.43 -10.93 -2.99
CA ALA A 586 17.59 -9.64 -2.35
C ALA A 586 18.97 -9.06 -2.71
N VAL A 587 19.00 -7.78 -3.11
CA VAL A 587 20.24 -7.03 -3.37
C VAL A 587 20.26 -5.86 -2.41
N PHE A 588 20.74 -6.08 -1.18
CA PHE A 588 20.77 -5.05 -0.15
C PHE A 588 22.07 -4.23 -0.23
N ILE A 589 21.94 -2.94 -0.52
CA ILE A 589 23.01 -2.06 -0.98
C ILE A 589 23.44 -1.15 0.17
N GLU A 590 24.64 -1.39 0.69
CA GLU A 590 25.16 -0.64 1.83
C GLU A 590 25.40 0.84 1.49
N GLY A 591 24.88 1.72 2.35
CA GLY A 591 25.09 3.16 2.30
C GLY A 591 24.29 3.91 1.23
N THR A 592 23.39 3.24 0.50
CA THR A 592 22.58 3.88 -0.55
C THR A 592 21.15 4.15 -0.11
N ALA A 593 20.56 5.16 -0.72
CA ALA A 593 19.22 5.65 -0.42
C ALA A 593 18.17 5.01 -1.35
N HIS A 594 16.97 5.58 -1.35
CA HIS A 594 15.79 5.02 -1.98
C HIS A 594 15.93 4.95 -3.51
N CYS A 595 15.72 3.75 -4.08
CA CYS A 595 15.80 3.51 -5.53
C CYS A 595 17.11 3.96 -6.21
N ALA A 596 18.21 4.08 -5.47
CA ALA A 596 19.48 4.56 -6.02
C ALA A 596 20.00 3.70 -7.20
N ASP A 597 19.69 2.41 -7.20
CA ASP A 597 20.01 1.43 -8.26
C ASP A 597 19.26 1.63 -9.58
N MET A 598 18.24 2.50 -9.59
CA MET A 598 17.47 2.77 -10.80
C MET A 598 18.05 3.93 -11.63
N TYR A 599 19.03 4.67 -11.10
CA TYR A 599 19.71 5.75 -11.81
C TYR A 599 20.79 5.21 -12.75
N TYR A 600 21.10 5.97 -13.79
CA TYR A 600 22.10 5.56 -14.77
C TYR A 600 23.48 5.34 -14.10
N PRO A 601 24.16 4.21 -14.37
CA PRO A 601 25.45 3.91 -13.75
C PRO A 601 26.50 4.99 -14.04
N SER A 602 27.23 5.39 -13.00
CA SER A 602 28.24 6.45 -13.07
C SER A 602 29.58 6.02 -12.46
N GLU A 603 30.68 6.56 -12.97
CA GLU A 603 32.01 6.39 -12.35
C GLU A 603 32.07 6.98 -10.94
N ARG A 604 31.13 7.86 -10.58
CA ARG A 604 31.01 8.46 -9.24
C ARG A 604 30.21 7.60 -8.27
N ASP A 605 29.55 6.54 -8.74
CA ASP A 605 28.81 5.63 -7.88
C ASP A 605 29.73 5.00 -6.83
N THR A 606 29.18 4.71 -5.65
CA THR A 606 29.93 3.96 -4.63
C THR A 606 30.23 2.55 -5.14
N PRO A 607 31.30 1.90 -4.66
CA PRO A 607 31.58 0.50 -5.01
C PRO A 607 30.38 -0.44 -4.74
N GLN A 608 29.60 -0.16 -3.71
CA GLN A 608 28.38 -0.88 -3.35
C GLN A 608 27.29 -0.71 -4.41
N LEU A 609 27.07 0.51 -4.91
CA LEU A 609 26.08 0.77 -5.96
C LEU A 609 26.53 0.18 -7.31
N GLN A 610 27.81 0.27 -7.65
CA GLN A 610 28.38 -0.40 -8.84
C GLN A 610 28.19 -1.93 -8.76
N TRP A 611 28.48 -2.53 -7.61
CA TRP A 611 28.21 -3.95 -7.36
C TRP A 611 26.72 -4.29 -7.55
N ALA A 612 25.82 -3.44 -7.09
CA ALA A 612 24.39 -3.65 -7.24
C ALA A 612 23.95 -3.58 -8.71
N HIS A 613 24.45 -2.60 -9.48
CA HIS A 613 24.21 -2.52 -10.92
C HIS A 613 24.72 -3.77 -11.66
N ASP A 614 25.94 -4.23 -11.38
CA ASP A 614 26.50 -5.44 -11.97
C ASP A 614 25.65 -6.68 -11.65
N LYS A 615 25.19 -6.79 -10.40
CA LYS A 615 24.31 -7.87 -9.94
C LYS A 615 22.97 -7.82 -10.68
N ILE A 616 22.30 -6.67 -10.70
CA ILE A 616 21.00 -6.50 -11.35
C ILE A 616 21.12 -6.77 -12.86
N ALA A 617 22.15 -6.27 -13.53
CA ALA A 617 22.40 -6.55 -14.95
C ALA A 617 22.56 -8.06 -15.22
N ALA A 618 23.34 -8.76 -14.40
CA ALA A 618 23.50 -10.21 -14.52
C ALA A 618 22.18 -10.97 -14.30
N ARG A 619 21.30 -10.47 -13.43
CA ARG A 619 19.96 -11.01 -13.20
C ARG A 619 19.04 -10.79 -14.39
N VAL A 620 19.04 -9.59 -14.96
CA VAL A 620 18.23 -9.26 -16.15
C VAL A 620 18.68 -10.11 -17.35
N GLU A 621 19.98 -10.21 -17.62
CA GLU A 621 20.53 -11.12 -18.62
C GLU A 621 20.08 -12.56 -18.38
N TRP A 622 20.07 -13.02 -17.13
CA TRP A 622 19.58 -14.36 -16.80
C TRP A 622 18.07 -14.55 -17.06
N TYR A 623 17.24 -13.54 -16.79
CA TYR A 623 15.79 -13.60 -17.07
C TYR A 623 15.48 -13.82 -18.55
N LEU A 624 16.35 -13.31 -19.43
CA LEU A 624 16.23 -13.41 -20.87
C LEU A 624 16.68 -14.77 -21.44
N GLN A 625 17.29 -15.64 -20.62
CA GLN A 625 17.72 -16.97 -21.03
C GLN A 625 16.59 -18.00 -20.89
N ASP A 626 16.44 -18.90 -21.87
CA ASP A 626 15.49 -20.04 -21.81
C ASP A 626 15.97 -21.19 -20.90
N VAL A 627 16.97 -20.94 -20.04
CA VAL A 627 17.57 -21.97 -19.19
C VAL A 627 16.84 -22.07 -17.85
N ASP A 628 16.32 -23.26 -17.55
CA ASP A 628 15.86 -23.64 -16.22
C ASP A 628 17.04 -23.60 -15.23
N TYR A 629 16.96 -22.75 -14.20
CA TYR A 629 18.05 -22.44 -13.26
C TYR A 629 18.65 -23.70 -12.60
N ARG A 630 17.85 -24.77 -12.46
CA ARG A 630 18.33 -26.07 -11.96
C ARG A 630 19.60 -26.53 -12.67
N ASN A 631 19.69 -26.34 -13.99
CA ASN A 631 20.86 -26.79 -14.75
C ASN A 631 22.10 -25.92 -14.52
N LYS A 632 21.93 -24.64 -14.17
CA LYS A 632 23.05 -23.71 -13.90
C LYS A 632 23.57 -23.87 -12.47
N LEU A 633 22.69 -24.06 -11.48
CA LEU A 633 23.07 -24.44 -10.11
C LEU A 633 23.82 -25.77 -10.06
N LEU A 634 23.38 -26.77 -10.83
CA LEU A 634 24.05 -28.07 -10.93
C LEU A 634 25.38 -28.01 -11.72
N ALA A 635 25.59 -26.98 -12.53
CA ALA A 635 26.81 -26.79 -13.34
C ALA A 635 27.84 -25.86 -12.70
N THR A 636 27.51 -25.17 -11.61
CA THR A 636 28.45 -24.28 -10.92
C THR A 636 29.20 -25.08 -9.84
N PRO A 637 30.52 -25.30 -9.96
CA PRO A 637 31.26 -26.03 -8.93
C PRO A 637 31.19 -25.25 -7.61
N LEU A 638 30.75 -25.92 -6.55
CA LEU A 638 30.74 -25.38 -5.19
C LEU A 638 32.14 -24.88 -4.83
N VAL A 639 32.23 -23.61 -4.44
CA VAL A 639 33.45 -23.05 -3.83
C VAL A 639 33.66 -23.79 -2.50
N PRO A 640 34.87 -24.29 -2.19
CA PRO A 640 35.12 -25.16 -1.03
C PRO A 640 34.71 -24.60 0.34
N GLU A 641 34.47 -23.29 0.47
CA GLU A 641 34.06 -22.66 1.73
C GLU A 641 32.57 -22.79 2.07
N GLN A 642 31.70 -23.21 1.14
CA GLN A 642 30.27 -23.42 1.42
C GLN A 642 29.91 -24.87 1.79
N ALA A 643 30.88 -25.79 1.76
CA ALA A 643 30.65 -27.22 2.06
C ALA A 643 30.58 -27.56 3.55
N GLN A 644 30.73 -26.60 4.47
CA GLN A 644 30.62 -26.84 5.92
C GLN A 644 29.27 -26.47 6.55
N ALA A 645 28.29 -25.99 5.76
CA ALA A 645 26.95 -25.67 6.27
C ALA A 645 25.88 -26.71 5.88
N VAL A 646 26.28 -27.85 5.31
CA VAL A 646 25.40 -28.98 5.03
C VAL A 646 26.03 -30.25 5.60
N GLU A 647 26.11 -30.31 6.93
CA GLU A 647 26.18 -31.54 7.72
C GLU A 647 25.35 -31.39 9.00
#